data_AF-A0A1E5GHU6-F1
#
_entry.id   AF-A0A1E5GHU6-F1
#
_cell.length_a   1.000
_cell.length_b   1.000
_cell.length_c   1.000
_cell.angle_alpha   90.00
_cell.angle_beta   90.00
_cell.angle_gamma   90.00
#
_symmetry.space_group_name_H-M   'P 1'
#
loop_
_entity.id
_entity.type
_entity.pdbx_description
1 polymer ?
#
loop_
_entity_poly.entity_id
_entity_poly.type
_entity_poly.pdbx_seq_one_letter_code
_entity_poly.pdbx_strand_id
1 'polypeptide(L)'
;MKKNDVIKGLMVIVLIGFVGLQSPTVLANEQREPIPSIDSSEVKESTDVSEAVVKTTTEESTIETKDAGQSTEKGTKTITEEDKETVTGTFGTVPWTLEIETETLVFGEGEFPNTDESSSIHSIIEKSLPKSIYIKKIVFTKPVIANKNSSYLFSWLYYLNSIDGEELLDTSNVTDMNNLFKSAHFLKELDLNNWDTSQVTDMSYMFREALRLRKLDVNKWDTSKVSNMAGLFLYTNYMRDIDLSNWNTSNVTNMSSMFLWSALTTLDLNQWDTRNVTNMSSMFEYARDLSTLNVSKWDTRNVTDMNEMFANASKLTTIDVGKWNTSNVTDMYRMFANASKLTTIDVSIWNTSNVTNMANMFEVASELSTLDVSKWNTGNVTRMECMFNGASSLTELDVSKWDTSNVTNMSVLFAFTNLTTIDVSKWNTTNVTNMAAMFVNTPNLTTIDVSIWNTKNVTDMRALFQGASKLTAIDVSKWDTSNVTNMETLFAATLSLTAIDVSKWNITNVTNMSYIFFNTRFTTLDLSQWDTRNVRTLSNMFSQSSIDTLILGEHTLLKNSNLPEKNDDPYTGNWTLVSPDTQNSYSSSEDFMTNYDGTKTGKYVREKVEDNTKVTGIELTPPTIELAVSEKTTVQSKIIPDTASNKKVSYTSSDNAIATVSEDGVITALKKGTAFITATTSDGGLKATSTVAIVEPSSLLIDPFYLGIDSYVTGSIDPSSSAKKVQLVVNGEVITTSMIFSDGSFELDTKGMITKVTDKVEAIALDRKNKELDRTSVTIEEKSYNLTVNPYTLYEESTVTGQTDYFHTHVALLINGEEVERKPLSSTRQFSFDVEGLIEYADDEVNIVGYRYDDEITRKEVAIQEPVIEMALSPYKVDDPYVTGKVTGKSAKNVRLYVNGRRQQTVKVAEDGTFSLLGMAILSPKDRVQVAVLNDSGIEIKRFAVTVTN
;
A
#
# COMPACT_ATOMS: atom_id res chain seq x y z
N MET A 1 -12.66 9.27 -38.22
CA MET A 1 -11.57 8.26 -38.16
C MET A 1 -11.89 7.32 -37.00
N LYS A 2 -11.41 6.07 -37.01
CA LYS A 2 -11.81 5.04 -36.02
C LYS A 2 -11.23 5.32 -34.64
N LYS A 3 -12.02 5.11 -33.57
CA LYS A 3 -11.50 4.62 -32.28
C LYS A 3 -11.09 3.16 -32.46
N ASN A 4 -10.09 2.71 -31.72
CA ASN A 4 -9.77 1.30 -31.51
C ASN A 4 -9.00 1.20 -30.18
N ASP A 5 -9.44 0.34 -29.27
CA ASP A 5 -8.96 0.31 -27.90
C ASP A 5 -7.63 -0.45 -27.74
N VAL A 6 -6.84 -0.04 -26.76
CA VAL A 6 -5.90 -0.93 -26.04
C VAL A 6 -5.95 -0.56 -24.56
N ILE A 7 -6.69 -1.35 -23.78
CA ILE A 7 -6.56 -1.33 -22.32
C ILE A 7 -5.16 -1.87 -21.99
N LYS A 8 -4.37 -1.11 -21.23
CA LYS A 8 -3.15 -1.61 -20.60
C LYS A 8 -3.31 -1.56 -19.08
N GLY A 9 -3.43 -2.73 -18.45
CA GLY A 9 -3.20 -2.84 -17.02
C GLY A 9 -1.75 -2.47 -16.67
N LEU A 10 -1.52 -1.98 -15.45
CA LEU A 10 -0.19 -1.63 -14.96
C LEU A 10 0.67 -2.89 -14.75
N MET A 11 1.31 -3.35 -15.82
CA MET A 11 2.43 -4.29 -15.72
C MET A 11 3.71 -3.49 -15.43
N VAL A 12 3.99 -3.23 -14.15
CA VAL A 12 5.20 -2.52 -13.73
C VAL A 12 6.40 -3.45 -13.86
N ILE A 13 6.95 -3.56 -15.08
CA ILE A 13 8.25 -4.17 -15.32
C ILE A 13 9.31 -3.24 -14.71
N VAL A 14 9.80 -3.59 -13.53
CA VAL A 14 10.84 -2.88 -12.78
C VAL A 14 12.19 -3.04 -13.49
N LEU A 15 12.40 -2.22 -14.52
CA LEU A 15 13.65 -2.07 -15.27
C LEU A 15 14.65 -1.25 -14.45
N ILE A 16 15.29 -1.89 -13.45
CA ILE A 16 16.37 -1.27 -12.68
C ILE A 16 17.59 -1.08 -13.57
N GLY A 17 17.80 0.17 -14.02
CA GLY A 17 19.08 0.63 -14.54
C GLY A 17 20.06 0.84 -13.38
N PHE A 18 20.99 -0.10 -13.18
CA PHE A 18 22.00 0.00 -12.12
C PHE A 18 23.03 1.11 -12.41
N VAL A 19 23.04 2.13 -11.55
CA VAL A 19 24.12 3.12 -11.43
C VAL A 19 24.71 3.03 -10.01
N GLY A 20 26.03 2.85 -9.92
CA GLY A 20 26.86 3.19 -8.77
C GLY A 20 26.49 2.60 -7.39
N LEU A 21 27.20 1.55 -6.96
CA LEU A 21 27.23 1.15 -5.55
C LEU A 21 27.97 2.20 -4.70
N GLN A 22 27.29 2.73 -3.68
CA GLN A 22 27.92 3.17 -2.43
C GLN A 22 27.22 2.50 -1.24
N SER A 23 27.94 2.38 -0.12
CA SER A 23 27.54 1.59 1.05
C SER A 23 26.46 2.30 1.90
N PRO A 24 25.69 1.57 2.73
CA PRO A 24 24.38 2.05 3.19
C PRO A 24 24.45 3.06 4.34
N THR A 25 23.57 4.08 4.25
CA THR A 25 23.18 4.95 5.36
C THR A 25 21.72 4.68 5.68
N VAL A 26 21.35 4.65 6.97
CA VAL A 26 19.96 4.41 7.40
C VAL A 26 19.06 5.59 7.01
N LEU A 27 17.96 5.30 6.31
CA LEU A 27 16.82 6.20 6.16
C LEU A 27 15.54 5.43 6.46
N ALA A 28 14.66 6.06 7.23
CA ALA A 28 13.31 5.59 7.52
C ALA A 28 12.30 6.20 6.52
N ASN A 29 11.04 5.76 6.63
CA ASN A 29 9.83 6.26 5.96
C ASN A 29 9.93 7.64 5.30
N GLU A 30 9.59 7.72 4.00
CA GLU A 30 8.87 8.88 3.48
C GLU A 30 7.97 8.53 2.27
N GLN A 31 6.83 9.22 2.22
CA GLN A 31 5.95 9.49 1.07
C GLN A 31 5.48 8.35 0.15
N ARG A 32 4.16 8.07 0.22
CA ARG A 32 3.38 7.53 -0.90
C ARG A 32 2.90 8.69 -1.78
N GLU A 33 3.11 8.63 -3.10
CA GLU A 33 2.34 9.46 -4.04
C GLU A 33 0.96 8.82 -4.33
N PRO A 34 -0.11 9.61 -4.52
CA PRO A 34 -1.43 9.09 -4.87
C PRO A 34 -1.53 8.70 -6.36
N ILE A 35 -2.08 7.51 -6.63
CA ILE A 35 -2.44 7.07 -7.99
C ILE A 35 -3.67 7.86 -8.47
N PRO A 36 -3.70 8.38 -9.72
CA PRO A 36 -4.76 9.27 -10.18
C PRO A 36 -6.12 8.58 -10.32
N SER A 37 -7.18 9.34 -10.02
CA SER A 37 -8.57 8.94 -10.24
C SER A 37 -8.95 8.95 -11.74
N ILE A 38 -9.82 8.02 -12.13
CA ILE A 38 -10.42 7.99 -13.47
C ILE A 38 -11.88 8.46 -13.36
N ASP A 39 -12.22 9.53 -14.09
CA ASP A 39 -13.57 10.08 -14.18
C ASP A 39 -14.51 9.11 -14.94
N SER A 40 -15.73 8.94 -14.43
CA SER A 40 -16.74 8.00 -14.92
C SER A 40 -17.99 8.71 -15.48
N SER A 41 -17.81 9.67 -16.40
CA SER A 41 -18.96 10.42 -16.96
C SER A 41 -18.89 10.87 -18.43
N GLU A 42 -18.77 9.95 -19.40
CA GLU A 42 -19.46 10.13 -20.71
C GLU A 42 -19.74 8.81 -21.47
N VAL A 43 -20.90 8.20 -21.24
CA VAL A 43 -21.47 7.17 -22.12
C VAL A 43 -22.48 7.83 -23.05
N LYS A 44 -22.22 7.75 -24.36
CA LYS A 44 -23.21 7.98 -25.43
C LYS A 44 -23.32 6.69 -26.22
N GLU A 45 -24.56 6.28 -26.50
CA GLU A 45 -24.85 5.08 -27.28
C GLU A 45 -24.30 5.20 -28.70
N SER A 46 -23.67 4.14 -29.20
CA SER A 46 -23.54 3.92 -30.64
C SER A 46 -23.52 2.42 -30.92
N THR A 47 -24.54 1.94 -31.62
CA THR A 47 -24.70 0.55 -32.04
C THR A 47 -23.66 0.14 -33.09
N ASP A 48 -22.98 -0.97 -32.88
CA ASP A 48 -22.69 -1.92 -33.95
C ASP A 48 -22.39 -3.32 -33.37
N VAL A 49 -23.09 -4.35 -33.85
CA VAL A 49 -22.89 -5.75 -33.44
C VAL A 49 -22.65 -6.57 -34.70
N SER A 50 -21.43 -7.10 -34.86
CA SER A 50 -21.06 -7.90 -36.02
C SER A 50 -21.73 -9.29 -36.00
N GLU A 51 -22.19 -9.74 -37.16
CA GLU A 51 -23.03 -10.93 -37.33
C GLU A 51 -22.35 -12.25 -36.92
N ALA A 52 -23.08 -13.08 -36.17
CA ALA A 52 -22.82 -14.51 -36.04
C ALA A 52 -24.05 -15.28 -36.53
N VAL A 53 -23.99 -15.81 -37.76
CA VAL A 53 -25.17 -16.37 -38.44
C VAL A 53 -25.49 -17.78 -37.94
N VAL A 54 -26.62 -17.93 -37.23
CA VAL A 54 -27.30 -19.22 -37.04
C VAL A 54 -28.74 -19.08 -37.55
N LYS A 55 -29.12 -19.93 -38.52
CA LYS A 55 -30.48 -19.97 -39.06
C LYS A 55 -31.38 -20.85 -38.20
N THR A 56 -32.46 -20.28 -37.69
CA THR A 56 -33.70 -21.02 -37.41
C THR A 56 -34.90 -20.17 -37.80
N THR A 57 -35.84 -20.77 -38.52
CA THR A 57 -37.07 -20.13 -39.02
C THR A 57 -38.15 -20.06 -37.95
N THR A 58 -38.81 -18.93 -37.84
CA THR A 58 -40.13 -18.79 -37.21
C THR A 58 -41.15 -18.39 -38.28
N GLU A 59 -42.22 -19.17 -38.40
CA GLU A 59 -43.40 -18.78 -39.17
C GLU A 59 -44.29 -17.85 -38.33
N GLU A 60 -44.99 -16.91 -38.96
CA GLU A 60 -45.93 -16.04 -38.26
C GLU A 60 -47.22 -16.80 -37.91
N SER A 61 -47.63 -16.76 -36.65
CA SER A 61 -49.00 -17.10 -36.24
C SER A 61 -49.58 -15.98 -35.37
N THR A 62 -50.43 -15.14 -35.95
CA THR A 62 -51.29 -14.23 -35.20
C THR A 62 -52.43 -15.00 -34.53
N ILE A 63 -52.90 -14.51 -33.36
CA ILE A 63 -54.32 -14.45 -32.99
C ILE A 63 -54.51 -13.66 -31.67
N GLU A 64 -55.70 -13.11 -31.52
CA GLU A 64 -56.21 -12.23 -30.47
C GLU A 64 -56.13 -12.77 -29.03
N THR A 65 -56.01 -11.87 -28.06
CA THR A 65 -56.77 -11.93 -26.79
C THR A 65 -57.46 -10.60 -26.51
N LYS A 66 -58.56 -10.63 -25.77
CA LYS A 66 -59.57 -9.54 -25.71
C LYS A 66 -59.42 -8.60 -24.52
N ASP A 67 -60.00 -7.42 -24.68
CA ASP A 67 -60.19 -6.38 -23.67
C ASP A 67 -61.10 -6.82 -22.51
N ALA A 68 -60.73 -6.42 -21.29
CA ALA A 68 -61.54 -6.40 -20.06
C ALA A 68 -60.80 -5.61 -18.97
N GLY A 69 -60.55 -4.31 -19.18
CA GLY A 69 -59.70 -3.52 -18.29
C GLY A 69 -60.27 -3.15 -16.92
N GLN A 70 -59.42 -2.53 -16.08
CA GLN A 70 -59.84 -1.44 -15.19
C GLN A 70 -58.73 -0.39 -15.08
N SER A 71 -59.12 0.86 -14.86
CA SER A 71 -58.25 2.04 -14.99
C SER A 71 -57.86 2.63 -13.64
N THR A 72 -56.58 2.98 -13.49
CA THR A 72 -56.11 4.00 -12.55
C THR A 72 -55.23 5.00 -13.29
N GLU A 73 -55.40 6.30 -13.05
CA GLU A 73 -54.84 7.37 -13.89
C GLU A 73 -53.36 7.65 -13.59
N LYS A 74 -52.55 7.87 -14.64
CA LYS A 74 -51.20 8.45 -14.49
C LYS A 74 -51.30 9.95 -14.20
N GLY A 75 -51.59 10.27 -12.94
CA GLY A 75 -51.65 11.64 -12.42
C GLY A 75 -50.27 12.29 -12.20
N THR A 76 -49.41 12.35 -13.22
CA THR A 76 -48.12 13.08 -13.15
C THR A 76 -48.36 14.59 -13.09
N LYS A 77 -48.52 15.11 -11.88
CA LYS A 77 -48.74 16.54 -11.61
C LYS A 77 -47.42 17.23 -11.29
N THR A 78 -46.90 18.02 -12.22
CA THR A 78 -45.71 18.85 -11.98
C THR A 78 -45.99 19.83 -10.84
N ILE A 79 -45.17 19.79 -9.79
CA ILE A 79 -45.28 20.68 -8.63
C ILE A 79 -44.60 22.01 -8.96
N THR A 80 -45.24 23.12 -8.59
CA THR A 80 -44.71 24.48 -8.75
C THR A 80 -44.48 25.12 -7.38
N GLU A 81 -43.41 25.90 -7.24
CA GLU A 81 -42.99 26.54 -6.00
C GLU A 81 -43.93 27.71 -5.59
N GLU A 82 -45.08 27.38 -4.99
CA GLU A 82 -45.93 28.31 -4.23
C GLU A 82 -46.38 27.64 -2.91
N ASP A 83 -45.72 28.06 -1.82
CA ASP A 83 -46.07 27.93 -0.39
C ASP A 83 -46.63 26.60 0.13
N LYS A 84 -45.74 25.62 0.34
CA LYS A 84 -45.92 24.56 1.35
C LYS A 84 -44.61 24.14 2.00
N GLU A 85 -44.61 24.02 3.33
CA GLU A 85 -43.57 23.36 4.14
C GLU A 85 -43.43 21.85 3.81
N THR A 86 -44.51 21.27 3.25
CA THR A 86 -44.63 19.84 2.93
C THR A 86 -45.11 19.58 1.50
N VAL A 87 -44.43 18.66 0.79
CA VAL A 87 -44.90 18.07 -0.47
C VAL A 87 -45.67 16.78 -0.16
N THR A 88 -46.68 16.42 -0.96
CA THR A 88 -47.46 15.19 -0.76
C THR A 88 -47.73 14.45 -2.06
N GLY A 89 -47.81 13.12 -2.01
CA GLY A 89 -48.21 12.28 -3.15
C GLY A 89 -48.60 10.86 -2.72
N THR A 90 -48.55 9.92 -3.66
CA THR A 90 -48.67 8.48 -3.39
C THR A 90 -47.52 7.70 -4.03
N PHE A 91 -47.22 6.52 -3.50
CA PHE A 91 -46.27 5.56 -4.06
C PHE A 91 -46.87 4.15 -3.92
N GLY A 92 -47.29 3.57 -5.04
CA GLY A 92 -48.28 2.50 -5.02
C GLY A 92 -49.61 3.03 -4.48
N THR A 93 -50.13 2.42 -3.43
CA THR A 93 -51.31 2.93 -2.70
C THR A 93 -50.97 3.75 -1.45
N VAL A 94 -49.70 3.70 -0.99
CA VAL A 94 -49.25 4.40 0.22
C VAL A 94 -49.23 5.92 -0.04
N PRO A 95 -49.90 6.75 0.79
CA PRO A 95 -49.74 8.19 0.76
C PRO A 95 -48.43 8.59 1.44
N TRP A 96 -47.74 9.59 0.88
CA TRP A 96 -46.49 10.12 1.44
C TRP A 96 -46.52 11.64 1.57
N THR A 97 -45.75 12.12 2.55
CA THR A 97 -45.52 13.54 2.84
C THR A 97 -44.02 13.77 3.00
N LEU A 98 -43.42 14.64 2.21
CA LEU A 98 -42.03 15.08 2.38
C LEU A 98 -42.01 16.43 3.09
N GLU A 99 -41.36 16.52 4.25
CA GLU A 99 -41.05 17.78 4.92
C GLU A 99 -39.79 18.40 4.29
N ILE A 100 -39.91 19.63 3.76
CA ILE A 100 -38.86 20.22 2.92
C ILE A 100 -37.67 20.72 3.77
N GLU A 101 -37.91 21.21 4.98
CA GLU A 101 -36.84 21.77 5.84
C GLU A 101 -35.94 20.67 6.45
N THR A 102 -36.53 19.52 6.81
CA THR A 102 -35.80 18.41 7.44
C THR A 102 -35.36 17.34 6.43
N GLU A 103 -35.83 17.42 5.18
CA GLU A 103 -35.60 16.43 4.12
C GLU A 103 -36.09 15.01 4.51
N THR A 104 -37.20 14.96 5.28
CA THR A 104 -37.81 13.74 5.83
C THR A 104 -39.03 13.30 5.01
N LEU A 105 -38.98 12.09 4.45
CA LEU A 105 -40.09 11.46 3.72
C LEU A 105 -40.90 10.56 4.65
N VAL A 106 -42.13 10.98 4.96
CA VAL A 106 -43.07 10.30 5.85
C VAL A 106 -44.06 9.46 5.03
N PHE A 107 -44.21 8.17 5.35
CA PHE A 107 -45.21 7.27 4.77
C PHE A 107 -46.39 7.03 5.72
N GLY A 108 -47.60 6.99 5.15
CA GLY A 108 -48.84 6.56 5.80
C GLY A 108 -49.12 5.06 5.64
N GLU A 109 -50.39 4.65 5.62
CA GLU A 109 -50.78 3.24 5.44
C GLU A 109 -51.00 2.85 3.98
N GLY A 110 -50.69 1.60 3.61
CA GLY A 110 -51.02 1.05 2.30
C GLY A 110 -50.10 -0.09 1.84
N GLU A 111 -50.09 -0.33 0.53
CA GLU A 111 -49.23 -1.30 -0.17
C GLU A 111 -48.33 -0.56 -1.17
N PHE A 112 -47.02 -0.79 -1.09
CA PHE A 112 -46.03 -0.32 -2.05
C PHE A 112 -46.19 -1.02 -3.41
N PRO A 113 -45.80 -0.38 -4.52
CA PRO A 113 -45.81 -1.04 -5.83
C PRO A 113 -44.71 -2.10 -5.88
N ASN A 114 -44.72 -2.96 -6.90
CA ASN A 114 -43.50 -3.68 -7.27
C ASN A 114 -42.50 -2.68 -7.84
N THR A 115 -41.22 -2.80 -7.47
CA THR A 115 -40.17 -1.84 -7.84
C THR A 115 -39.05 -2.44 -8.69
N ASP A 116 -38.37 -1.57 -9.42
CA ASP A 116 -37.17 -1.82 -10.21
C ASP A 116 -36.35 -0.51 -10.32
N GLU A 117 -35.24 -0.53 -11.07
CA GLU A 117 -34.40 0.64 -11.35
C GLU A 117 -35.20 1.88 -11.84
N SER A 118 -36.26 1.67 -12.61
CA SER A 118 -37.11 2.74 -13.16
C SER A 118 -38.18 3.25 -12.21
N SER A 119 -38.49 2.50 -11.14
CA SER A 119 -39.69 2.69 -10.30
C SER A 119 -39.42 2.77 -8.79
N SER A 120 -38.16 2.79 -8.36
CA SER A 120 -37.73 3.05 -6.97
C SER A 120 -38.24 4.39 -6.39
N ILE A 121 -38.14 4.56 -5.07
CA ILE A 121 -38.44 5.84 -4.39
C ILE A 121 -37.58 6.98 -4.93
N HIS A 122 -36.30 6.73 -5.24
CA HIS A 122 -35.45 7.70 -5.93
C HIS A 122 -35.99 8.05 -7.32
N SER A 123 -36.37 7.04 -8.12
CA SER A 123 -36.85 7.26 -9.50
C SER A 123 -38.22 7.93 -9.61
N ILE A 124 -39.13 7.68 -8.66
CA ILE A 124 -40.52 8.20 -8.68
C ILE A 124 -40.69 9.45 -7.80
N ILE A 125 -40.16 9.44 -6.58
CA ILE A 125 -40.30 10.56 -5.64
C ILE A 125 -39.12 11.52 -5.81
N GLU A 126 -37.89 11.12 -5.52
CA GLU A 126 -36.76 12.07 -5.43
C GLU A 126 -36.48 12.81 -6.75
N LYS A 127 -36.48 12.11 -7.90
CA LYS A 127 -36.32 12.72 -9.23
C LYS A 127 -37.45 13.69 -9.61
N SER A 128 -38.61 13.66 -8.92
CA SER A 128 -39.70 14.62 -9.12
C SER A 128 -39.55 15.91 -8.30
N LEU A 129 -38.66 15.91 -7.29
CA LEU A 129 -38.42 17.05 -6.43
C LEU A 129 -37.55 18.12 -7.11
N PRO A 130 -37.60 19.38 -6.65
CA PRO A 130 -36.61 20.38 -7.03
C PRO A 130 -35.20 19.90 -6.62
N LYS A 131 -34.29 19.75 -7.60
CA LYS A 131 -32.98 19.06 -7.58
C LYS A 131 -31.89 19.49 -6.54
N SER A 132 -32.28 20.07 -5.43
CA SER A 132 -31.46 20.29 -4.23
C SER A 132 -32.22 19.91 -2.95
N ILE A 133 -33.42 19.34 -3.07
CA ILE A 133 -34.03 18.54 -2.01
C ILE A 133 -33.64 17.10 -2.30
N TYR A 134 -33.09 16.42 -1.30
CA TYR A 134 -32.78 15.00 -1.29
C TYR A 134 -33.56 14.34 -0.16
N ILE A 135 -33.76 13.02 -0.20
CA ILE A 135 -34.37 12.29 0.92
C ILE A 135 -33.25 11.93 1.90
N LYS A 136 -33.21 12.62 3.05
CA LYS A 136 -32.24 12.37 4.12
C LYS A 136 -32.75 11.36 5.15
N LYS A 137 -34.06 11.31 5.36
CA LYS A 137 -34.69 10.42 6.34
C LYS A 137 -35.99 9.85 5.80
N ILE A 138 -36.31 8.62 6.15
CA ILE A 138 -37.62 8.01 5.92
C ILE A 138 -38.28 7.75 7.27
N VAL A 139 -39.60 7.98 7.38
CA VAL A 139 -40.38 7.69 8.59
C VAL A 139 -41.66 6.96 8.21
N PHE A 140 -41.87 5.76 8.73
CA PHE A 140 -43.16 5.10 8.68
C PHE A 140 -44.00 5.51 9.89
N THR A 141 -45.24 5.95 9.66
CA THR A 141 -46.16 6.36 10.75
C THR A 141 -47.31 5.38 10.96
N LYS A 142 -47.45 4.41 10.04
CA LYS A 142 -48.46 3.35 10.02
C LYS A 142 -47.90 2.13 9.27
N PRO A 143 -48.51 0.94 9.40
CA PRO A 143 -48.13 -0.23 8.63
C PRO A 143 -48.18 -0.02 7.10
N VAL A 144 -47.10 -0.41 6.43
CA VAL A 144 -46.97 -0.46 4.97
C VAL A 144 -46.62 -1.88 4.55
N ILE A 145 -47.29 -2.39 3.52
CA ILE A 145 -47.00 -3.71 2.94
C ILE A 145 -46.00 -3.53 1.78
N ALA A 146 -44.85 -4.20 1.87
CA ALA A 146 -43.87 -4.28 0.80
C ALA A 146 -44.29 -5.36 -0.24
N ASN A 147 -44.03 -5.10 -1.53
CA ASN A 147 -44.47 -5.99 -2.60
C ASN A 147 -43.46 -7.10 -2.92
N LYS A 148 -43.91 -8.13 -3.64
CA LYS A 148 -43.13 -9.34 -3.92
C LYS A 148 -41.76 -9.04 -4.55
N ASN A 149 -41.75 -8.17 -5.55
CA ASN A 149 -40.53 -7.55 -6.02
C ASN A 149 -40.41 -6.17 -5.35
N SER A 150 -39.54 -6.08 -4.34
CA SER A 150 -39.13 -4.82 -3.72
C SER A 150 -37.72 -4.42 -4.16
N SER A 151 -37.18 -4.99 -5.24
CA SER A 151 -35.84 -4.64 -5.75
C SER A 151 -35.72 -3.14 -6.01
N TYR A 152 -34.53 -2.59 -5.75
CA TYR A 152 -34.22 -1.16 -5.87
C TYR A 152 -35.07 -0.18 -5.03
N LEU A 153 -36.00 -0.60 -4.15
CA LEU A 153 -36.96 0.29 -3.47
C LEU A 153 -36.34 1.58 -2.89
N PHE A 154 -35.21 1.47 -2.18
CA PHE A 154 -34.45 2.58 -1.58
C PHE A 154 -33.12 2.88 -2.31
N SER A 155 -32.89 2.30 -3.50
CA SER A 155 -31.68 2.55 -4.31
C SER A 155 -31.48 4.03 -4.62
N TRP A 156 -30.22 4.45 -4.64
CA TRP A 156 -29.74 5.80 -5.01
C TRP A 156 -30.32 6.95 -4.17
N LEU A 157 -30.87 6.66 -2.99
CA LEU A 157 -31.13 7.67 -1.97
C LEU A 157 -29.80 8.02 -1.27
N TYR A 158 -28.88 8.65 -2.02
CA TYR A 158 -27.47 8.82 -1.63
C TYR A 158 -27.29 9.48 -0.26
N TYR A 159 -28.17 10.41 0.11
CA TYR A 159 -28.12 11.18 1.35
C TYR A 159 -28.97 10.60 2.50
N LEU A 160 -29.63 9.47 2.29
CA LEU A 160 -30.41 8.77 3.32
C LEU A 160 -29.47 8.36 4.46
N ASN A 161 -29.75 8.84 5.67
CA ASN A 161 -28.95 8.56 6.87
C ASN A 161 -29.68 7.72 7.91
N SER A 162 -31.01 7.73 7.91
CA SER A 162 -31.86 7.02 8.87
C SER A 162 -33.22 6.64 8.28
N ILE A 163 -33.77 5.55 8.80
CA ILE A 163 -35.16 5.12 8.61
C ILE A 163 -35.71 4.93 10.02
N ASP A 164 -36.90 5.47 10.30
CA ASP A 164 -37.63 5.26 11.55
C ASP A 164 -38.95 4.54 11.27
N GLY A 165 -39.36 3.65 12.17
CA GLY A 165 -40.61 2.89 12.01
C GLY A 165 -40.46 1.70 11.05
N GLU A 166 -39.23 1.23 10.85
CA GLU A 166 -38.86 0.11 9.99
C GLU A 166 -39.55 -1.21 10.37
N GLU A 167 -40.05 -1.35 11.60
CA GLU A 167 -40.92 -2.44 12.07
C GLU A 167 -42.36 -2.36 11.54
N LEU A 168 -42.76 -1.23 10.96
CA LEU A 168 -44.06 -1.03 10.31
C LEU A 168 -44.04 -1.43 8.83
N LEU A 169 -42.88 -1.76 8.25
CA LEU A 169 -42.78 -2.27 6.88
C LEU A 169 -42.93 -3.80 6.85
N ASP A 170 -44.15 -4.28 6.60
CA ASP A 170 -44.47 -5.69 6.43
C ASP A 170 -43.78 -6.24 5.16
N THR A 171 -42.74 -7.03 5.39
CA THR A 171 -41.89 -7.66 4.38
C THR A 171 -42.24 -9.13 4.13
N SER A 172 -43.25 -9.69 4.81
CA SER A 172 -43.59 -11.13 4.76
C SER A 172 -44.00 -11.66 3.38
N ASN A 173 -44.30 -10.77 2.43
CA ASN A 173 -44.61 -11.11 1.04
C ASN A 173 -43.43 -10.94 0.07
N VAL A 174 -42.30 -10.37 0.51
CA VAL A 174 -41.17 -10.02 -0.36
C VAL A 174 -40.40 -11.28 -0.76
N THR A 175 -40.22 -11.47 -2.07
CA THR A 175 -39.43 -12.55 -2.66
C THR A 175 -38.10 -12.08 -3.26
N ASP A 176 -37.95 -10.79 -3.50
CA ASP A 176 -36.79 -10.16 -4.14
C ASP A 176 -36.44 -8.83 -3.46
N MET A 177 -35.20 -8.74 -2.95
CA MET A 177 -34.58 -7.57 -2.31
C MET A 177 -33.30 -7.12 -3.07
N ASN A 178 -33.16 -7.47 -4.35
CA ASN A 178 -32.04 -7.10 -5.19
C ASN A 178 -31.81 -5.57 -5.19
N ASN A 179 -30.57 -5.12 -4.97
CA ASN A 179 -30.20 -3.69 -4.90
C ASN A 179 -31.00 -2.84 -3.87
N LEU A 180 -31.69 -3.40 -2.87
CA LEU A 180 -32.68 -2.67 -2.05
C LEU A 180 -32.23 -1.30 -1.52
N PHE A 181 -31.02 -1.22 -0.96
CA PHE A 181 -30.36 -0.01 -0.42
C PHE A 181 -29.11 0.39 -1.23
N LYS A 182 -29.02 -0.04 -2.50
CA LYS A 182 -27.83 0.18 -3.32
C LYS A 182 -27.52 1.67 -3.51
N SER A 183 -26.27 2.03 -3.28
CA SER A 183 -25.75 3.41 -3.29
C SER A 183 -26.40 4.34 -2.24
N ALA A 184 -26.92 3.83 -1.12
CA ALA A 184 -27.32 4.62 0.04
C ALA A 184 -26.08 5.10 0.85
N HIS A 185 -25.26 5.97 0.25
CA HIS A 185 -23.91 6.29 0.72
C HIS A 185 -23.83 6.81 2.17
N PHE A 186 -24.82 7.59 2.61
CA PHE A 186 -24.84 8.25 3.92
C PHE A 186 -25.50 7.41 5.04
N LEU A 187 -25.98 6.20 4.72
CA LEU A 187 -26.68 5.32 5.66
C LEU A 187 -25.67 4.72 6.65
N LYS A 188 -25.87 4.95 7.95
CA LYS A 188 -24.88 4.60 8.99
C LYS A 188 -25.22 3.31 9.71
N GLU A 189 -26.46 3.18 10.15
CA GLU A 189 -26.92 2.07 11.00
C GLU A 189 -28.35 1.67 10.61
N LEU A 190 -28.68 0.37 10.71
CA LEU A 190 -30.03 -0.17 10.59
C LEU A 190 -30.22 -1.37 11.53
N ASP A 191 -31.40 -1.49 12.15
CA ASP A 191 -31.89 -2.75 12.72
C ASP A 191 -33.02 -3.28 11.83
N LEU A 192 -32.79 -4.40 11.16
CA LEU A 192 -33.75 -5.04 10.26
C LEU A 192 -34.30 -6.36 10.83
N ASN A 193 -34.15 -6.57 12.14
CA ASN A 193 -34.64 -7.78 12.82
C ASN A 193 -36.17 -7.93 12.87
N ASN A 194 -36.92 -6.89 12.55
CA ASN A 194 -38.38 -6.92 12.53
C ASN A 194 -38.94 -7.33 11.15
N TRP A 195 -38.07 -7.53 10.15
CA TRP A 195 -38.45 -7.94 8.80
C TRP A 195 -38.57 -9.46 8.66
N ASP A 196 -39.66 -9.92 8.04
CA ASP A 196 -39.86 -11.33 7.69
C ASP A 196 -39.24 -11.60 6.31
N THR A 197 -38.01 -12.10 6.33
CA THR A 197 -37.27 -12.49 5.12
C THR A 197 -37.55 -13.92 4.67
N SER A 198 -38.47 -14.65 5.32
CA SER A 198 -38.69 -16.09 5.07
C SER A 198 -39.16 -16.45 3.66
N GLN A 199 -39.60 -15.49 2.85
CA GLN A 199 -39.97 -15.69 1.43
C GLN A 199 -38.92 -15.21 0.43
N VAL A 200 -37.84 -14.55 0.89
CA VAL A 200 -36.85 -13.92 0.02
C VAL A 200 -35.97 -14.97 -0.66
N THR A 201 -35.77 -14.79 -1.97
CA THR A 201 -35.01 -15.70 -2.84
C THR A 201 -33.79 -15.05 -3.49
N ASP A 202 -33.77 -13.72 -3.59
CA ASP A 202 -32.65 -12.92 -4.05
C ASP A 202 -32.40 -11.73 -3.10
N MET A 203 -31.15 -11.59 -2.64
CA MET A 203 -30.64 -10.46 -1.84
C MET A 203 -29.41 -9.82 -2.50
N SER A 204 -29.13 -10.10 -3.77
CA SER A 204 -27.90 -9.64 -4.42
C SER A 204 -27.80 -8.11 -4.48
N TYR A 205 -26.61 -7.59 -4.19
CA TYR A 205 -26.30 -6.16 -4.15
C TYR A 205 -27.16 -5.32 -3.17
N MET A 206 -27.87 -5.92 -2.21
CA MET A 206 -28.82 -5.21 -1.33
C MET A 206 -28.20 -3.99 -0.63
N PHE A 207 -26.96 -4.09 -0.10
CA PHE A 207 -26.21 -3.00 0.53
C PHE A 207 -24.99 -2.57 -0.30
N ARG A 208 -24.98 -2.85 -1.62
CA ARG A 208 -23.90 -2.42 -2.51
C ARG A 208 -23.71 -0.89 -2.40
N GLU A 209 -22.48 -0.43 -2.20
CA GLU A 209 -22.15 1.00 -2.07
C GLU A 209 -22.91 1.70 -0.92
N ALA A 210 -23.33 0.98 0.12
CA ALA A 210 -23.73 1.57 1.41
C ALA A 210 -22.47 2.02 2.17
N LEU A 211 -21.76 3.02 1.61
CA LEU A 211 -20.36 3.32 1.92
C LEU A 211 -20.09 3.50 3.41
N ARG A 212 -20.95 4.23 4.13
CA ARG A 212 -20.81 4.56 5.56
C ARG A 212 -21.56 3.60 6.50
N LEU A 213 -22.09 2.49 6.00
CA LEU A 213 -22.77 1.50 6.82
C LEU A 213 -21.75 0.89 7.77
N ARG A 214 -21.85 1.22 9.07
CA ARG A 214 -20.93 0.80 10.13
C ARG A 214 -21.51 -0.29 11.03
N LYS A 215 -22.84 -0.44 11.05
CA LYS A 215 -23.57 -1.42 11.86
C LYS A 215 -24.86 -1.82 11.16
N LEU A 216 -25.15 -3.11 11.14
CA LEU A 216 -26.35 -3.69 10.54
C LEU A 216 -26.79 -4.88 11.37
N ASP A 217 -28.01 -4.86 11.92
CA ASP A 217 -28.56 -5.98 12.67
C ASP A 217 -29.57 -6.78 11.81
N VAL A 218 -29.18 -8.01 11.49
CA VAL A 218 -29.88 -8.95 10.59
C VAL A 218 -29.98 -10.35 11.21
N ASN A 219 -29.86 -10.43 12.54
CA ASN A 219 -29.69 -11.67 13.28
C ASN A 219 -30.93 -12.57 13.31
N LYS A 220 -32.13 -12.01 13.07
CA LYS A 220 -33.40 -12.76 13.01
C LYS A 220 -33.83 -13.17 11.60
N TRP A 221 -33.05 -12.87 10.55
CA TRP A 221 -33.43 -13.17 9.16
C TRP A 221 -33.48 -14.68 8.85
N ASP A 222 -34.58 -15.13 8.25
CA ASP A 222 -34.71 -16.47 7.67
C ASP A 222 -34.21 -16.47 6.22
N THR A 223 -32.89 -16.64 6.07
CA THR A 223 -32.24 -16.75 4.76
C THR A 223 -32.45 -18.11 4.06
N SER A 224 -33.26 -19.03 4.60
CA SER A 224 -33.34 -20.43 4.14
C SER A 224 -33.84 -20.63 2.70
N LYS A 225 -34.48 -19.63 2.08
CA LYS A 225 -34.90 -19.64 0.66
C LYS A 225 -33.99 -18.82 -0.27
N VAL A 226 -33.01 -18.10 0.26
CA VAL A 226 -32.13 -17.23 -0.54
C VAL A 226 -31.23 -18.09 -1.40
N SER A 227 -31.28 -17.85 -2.71
CA SER A 227 -30.45 -18.54 -3.71
C SER A 227 -29.29 -17.67 -4.23
N ASN A 228 -29.42 -16.35 -4.13
CA ASN A 228 -28.44 -15.39 -4.63
C ASN A 228 -28.07 -14.34 -3.57
N MET A 229 -26.80 -14.30 -3.19
CA MET A 229 -26.19 -13.32 -2.26
C MET A 229 -25.06 -12.52 -2.91
N ALA A 230 -24.95 -12.53 -4.25
CA ALA A 230 -23.87 -11.89 -4.98
C ALA A 230 -23.75 -10.39 -4.64
N GLY A 231 -22.55 -9.93 -4.30
CA GLY A 231 -22.27 -8.53 -3.99
C GLY A 231 -23.07 -7.91 -2.84
N LEU A 232 -23.65 -8.70 -1.93
CA LEU A 232 -24.54 -8.22 -0.86
C LEU A 232 -23.95 -7.05 -0.05
N PHE A 233 -22.67 -7.12 0.31
CA PHE A 233 -21.92 -6.11 1.06
C PHE A 233 -20.76 -5.50 0.23
N LEU A 234 -20.93 -5.44 -1.09
CA LEU A 234 -19.96 -4.85 -2.03
C LEU A 234 -19.76 -3.35 -1.75
N TYR A 235 -18.51 -2.91 -1.50
CA TYR A 235 -18.18 -1.53 -1.08
C TYR A 235 -18.83 -1.06 0.24
N THR A 236 -18.99 -1.95 1.23
CA THR A 236 -19.29 -1.52 2.62
C THR A 236 -18.01 -1.08 3.34
N ASN A 237 -17.50 0.09 2.95
CA ASN A 237 -16.17 0.60 3.30
C ASN A 237 -15.97 0.99 4.78
N TYR A 238 -17.03 0.97 5.60
CA TYR A 238 -16.97 1.31 7.04
C TYR A 238 -17.48 0.21 7.98
N MET A 239 -17.94 -0.93 7.45
CA MET A 239 -18.46 -2.04 8.26
C MET A 239 -17.30 -2.89 8.82
N ARG A 240 -17.02 -2.76 10.12
CA ARG A 240 -15.87 -3.41 10.79
C ARG A 240 -16.14 -4.84 11.25
N ASP A 241 -17.39 -5.14 11.61
CA ASP A 241 -17.91 -6.45 11.95
C ASP A 241 -19.37 -6.60 11.47
N ILE A 242 -19.87 -7.85 11.45
CA ILE A 242 -21.27 -8.20 11.23
C ILE A 242 -21.52 -9.63 11.74
N ASP A 243 -22.64 -9.86 12.43
CA ASP A 243 -23.06 -11.21 12.84
C ASP A 243 -23.92 -11.86 11.74
N LEU A 244 -23.44 -13.00 11.24
CA LEU A 244 -24.07 -13.83 10.21
C LEU A 244 -24.19 -15.30 10.68
N SER A 245 -24.26 -15.51 12.00
CA SER A 245 -24.25 -16.83 12.66
C SER A 245 -25.57 -17.61 12.54
N ASN A 246 -26.70 -16.92 12.39
CA ASN A 246 -28.02 -17.56 12.26
C ASN A 246 -28.42 -17.89 10.80
N TRP A 247 -27.59 -17.53 9.81
CA TRP A 247 -27.97 -17.61 8.40
C TRP A 247 -27.92 -19.04 7.83
N ASN A 248 -29.01 -19.45 7.17
CA ASN A 248 -29.13 -20.73 6.50
C ASN A 248 -28.82 -20.59 5.00
N THR A 249 -27.55 -20.73 4.63
CA THR A 249 -27.06 -20.60 3.25
C THR A 249 -27.24 -21.85 2.39
N SER A 250 -27.95 -22.89 2.86
CA SER A 250 -28.04 -24.20 2.19
C SER A 250 -28.68 -24.21 0.79
N ASN A 251 -29.43 -23.16 0.42
CA ASN A 251 -29.99 -22.98 -0.93
C ASN A 251 -29.23 -21.95 -1.79
N VAL A 252 -28.19 -21.31 -1.25
CA VAL A 252 -27.40 -20.31 -1.98
C VAL A 252 -26.56 -21.00 -3.06
N THR A 253 -26.67 -20.51 -4.29
CA THR A 253 -25.86 -20.96 -5.44
C THR A 253 -24.80 -19.94 -5.83
N ASN A 254 -25.02 -18.65 -5.55
CA ASN A 254 -24.08 -17.59 -5.90
C ASN A 254 -23.69 -16.70 -4.69
N MET A 255 -22.39 -16.58 -4.43
CA MET A 255 -21.76 -15.70 -3.43
C MET A 255 -20.69 -14.77 -4.05
N SER A 256 -20.65 -14.64 -5.38
CA SER A 256 -19.65 -13.81 -6.09
C SER A 256 -19.60 -12.38 -5.56
N SER A 257 -18.41 -11.85 -5.31
CA SER A 257 -18.17 -10.48 -4.83
C SER A 257 -18.84 -10.09 -3.50
N MET A 258 -19.35 -11.04 -2.70
CA MET A 258 -20.23 -10.76 -1.56
C MET A 258 -19.66 -9.74 -0.54
N PHE A 259 -18.35 -9.78 -0.29
CA PHE A 259 -17.62 -8.90 0.62
C PHE A 259 -16.49 -8.11 -0.08
N LEU A 260 -16.57 -7.96 -1.42
CA LEU A 260 -15.59 -7.23 -2.22
C LEU A 260 -15.52 -5.75 -1.78
N TRP A 261 -14.30 -5.26 -1.49
CA TRP A 261 -14.04 -3.95 -0.88
C TRP A 261 -14.69 -3.70 0.50
N SER A 262 -15.10 -4.74 1.23
CA SER A 262 -15.57 -4.56 2.61
C SER A 262 -14.41 -4.21 3.57
N ALA A 263 -14.73 -3.46 4.63
CA ALA A 263 -13.80 -3.07 5.69
C ALA A 263 -13.81 -3.99 6.92
N LEU A 264 -14.35 -5.20 6.76
CA LEU A 264 -14.49 -6.21 7.81
C LEU A 264 -13.11 -6.67 8.30
N THR A 265 -12.93 -6.68 9.62
CA THR A 265 -11.63 -6.99 10.26
C THR A 265 -11.47 -8.48 10.58
N THR A 266 -12.58 -9.15 10.87
CA THR A 266 -12.69 -10.59 11.22
C THR A 266 -14.03 -11.12 10.71
N LEU A 267 -14.12 -12.43 10.43
CA LEU A 267 -15.41 -13.07 10.07
C LEU A 267 -15.39 -14.60 10.32
N ASP A 268 -16.42 -15.15 10.95
CA ASP A 268 -16.63 -16.61 11.06
C ASP A 268 -17.85 -17.07 10.25
N LEU A 269 -17.60 -17.92 9.25
CA LEU A 269 -18.60 -18.46 8.33
C LEU A 269 -18.64 -20.00 8.38
N ASN A 270 -18.14 -20.63 9.44
CA ASN A 270 -18.14 -22.10 9.58
C ASN A 270 -19.53 -22.73 9.65
N GLN A 271 -20.54 -21.95 10.03
CA GLN A 271 -21.93 -22.37 10.13
C GLN A 271 -22.65 -22.42 8.77
N TRP A 272 -22.04 -21.85 7.72
CA TRP A 272 -22.62 -21.81 6.38
C TRP A 272 -22.54 -23.14 5.65
N ASP A 273 -23.61 -23.48 4.94
CA ASP A 273 -23.77 -24.74 4.21
C ASP A 273 -23.54 -24.52 2.71
N THR A 274 -22.28 -24.31 2.33
CA THR A 274 -21.89 -23.90 0.97
C THR A 274 -22.02 -25.00 -0.10
N ARG A 275 -22.62 -26.16 0.21
CA ARG A 275 -22.68 -27.35 -0.67
C ARG A 275 -23.32 -27.11 -2.04
N ASN A 276 -24.19 -26.12 -2.17
CA ASN A 276 -24.91 -25.78 -3.40
C ASN A 276 -24.33 -24.56 -4.13
N VAL A 277 -23.30 -23.91 -3.56
CA VAL A 277 -22.63 -22.76 -4.17
C VAL A 277 -21.81 -23.24 -5.37
N THR A 278 -22.00 -22.57 -6.51
CA THR A 278 -21.25 -22.82 -7.76
C THR A 278 -20.26 -21.70 -8.06
N ASN A 279 -20.51 -20.49 -7.56
CA ASN A 279 -19.66 -19.31 -7.80
C ASN A 279 -19.26 -18.61 -6.49
N MET A 280 -17.95 -18.44 -6.29
CA MET A 280 -17.32 -17.69 -5.19
C MET A 280 -16.29 -16.65 -5.69
N SER A 281 -16.30 -16.26 -6.98
CA SER A 281 -15.29 -15.33 -7.51
C SER A 281 -15.36 -13.94 -6.87
N SER A 282 -14.18 -13.33 -6.67
CA SER A 282 -13.96 -12.05 -5.98
C SER A 282 -14.60 -11.94 -4.59
N MET A 283 -15.01 -13.03 -3.93
CA MET A 283 -15.88 -12.97 -2.74
C MET A 283 -15.31 -12.11 -1.60
N PHE A 284 -13.99 -12.14 -1.38
CA PHE A 284 -13.24 -11.32 -0.43
C PHE A 284 -12.14 -10.48 -1.11
N GLU A 285 -12.30 -10.20 -2.40
CA GLU A 285 -11.33 -9.36 -3.13
C GLU A 285 -11.32 -7.94 -2.54
N TYR A 286 -10.13 -7.33 -2.43
CA TYR A 286 -9.91 -6.05 -1.75
C TYR A 286 -10.49 -5.94 -0.32
N ALA A 287 -10.75 -7.06 0.37
CA ALA A 287 -11.02 -7.08 1.81
C ALA A 287 -9.72 -6.80 2.59
N ARG A 288 -9.18 -5.58 2.42
CA ARG A 288 -7.82 -5.19 2.83
C ARG A 288 -7.61 -5.22 4.34
N ASP A 289 -8.68 -5.02 5.11
CA ASP A 289 -8.66 -5.01 6.56
C ASP A 289 -8.89 -6.40 7.19
N LEU A 290 -9.30 -7.39 6.40
CA LEU A 290 -9.63 -8.73 6.87
C LEU A 290 -8.38 -9.49 7.33
N SER A 291 -8.23 -9.62 8.65
CA SER A 291 -7.07 -10.24 9.30
C SER A 291 -7.22 -11.74 9.53
N THR A 292 -8.46 -12.17 9.78
CA THR A 292 -8.85 -13.54 10.10
C THR A 292 -10.19 -13.88 9.45
N LEU A 293 -10.28 -15.08 8.87
CA LEU A 293 -11.48 -15.58 8.19
C LEU A 293 -11.63 -17.08 8.42
N ASN A 294 -12.79 -17.51 8.91
CA ASN A 294 -13.02 -18.90 9.29
C ASN A 294 -13.98 -19.61 8.32
N VAL A 295 -13.41 -20.41 7.42
CA VAL A 295 -14.10 -21.16 6.34
C VAL A 295 -13.81 -22.67 6.38
N SER A 296 -13.32 -23.16 7.53
CA SER A 296 -12.76 -24.49 7.73
C SER A 296 -13.71 -25.68 7.48
N LYS A 297 -15.03 -25.41 7.40
CA LYS A 297 -16.11 -26.40 7.22
C LYS A 297 -16.82 -26.33 5.87
N TRP A 298 -16.40 -25.43 4.96
CA TRP A 298 -17.07 -25.22 3.67
C TRP A 298 -17.00 -26.45 2.76
N ASP A 299 -18.09 -26.68 2.01
CA ASP A 299 -18.28 -27.83 1.13
C ASP A 299 -18.24 -27.39 -0.34
N THR A 300 -17.04 -27.04 -0.82
CA THR A 300 -16.83 -26.43 -2.14
C THR A 300 -17.08 -27.37 -3.33
N ARG A 301 -17.65 -28.57 -3.14
CA ARG A 301 -17.70 -29.64 -4.15
C ARG A 301 -18.37 -29.24 -5.48
N ASN A 302 -19.27 -28.27 -5.45
CA ASN A 302 -20.02 -27.79 -6.62
C ASN A 302 -19.49 -26.45 -7.16
N VAL A 303 -18.48 -25.86 -6.52
CA VAL A 303 -17.87 -24.60 -6.95
C VAL A 303 -17.05 -24.84 -8.23
N THR A 304 -17.36 -24.07 -9.26
CA THR A 304 -16.64 -24.07 -10.55
C THR A 304 -15.73 -22.85 -10.71
N ASP A 305 -16.04 -21.76 -10.02
CA ASP A 305 -15.34 -20.48 -10.13
C ASP A 305 -14.89 -19.95 -8.75
N MET A 306 -13.59 -19.67 -8.65
CA MET A 306 -12.89 -19.10 -7.50
C MET A 306 -11.92 -17.97 -7.93
N ASN A 307 -12.09 -17.36 -9.13
CA ASN A 307 -11.17 -16.32 -9.58
C ASN A 307 -11.15 -15.13 -8.61
N GLU A 308 -9.96 -14.55 -8.38
CA GLU A 308 -9.72 -13.37 -7.53
C GLU A 308 -10.27 -13.47 -6.08
N MET A 309 -10.70 -14.65 -5.60
CA MET A 309 -11.49 -14.81 -4.38
C MET A 309 -10.91 -14.15 -3.11
N PHE A 310 -9.58 -14.15 -2.94
CA PHE A 310 -8.86 -13.47 -1.84
C PHE A 310 -7.82 -12.46 -2.37
N ALA A 311 -7.98 -12.00 -3.61
CA ALA A 311 -7.06 -11.04 -4.22
C ALA A 311 -7.06 -9.73 -3.44
N ASN A 312 -5.89 -9.19 -3.10
CA ASN A 312 -5.70 -7.99 -2.29
C ASN A 312 -6.31 -8.05 -0.88
N ALA A 313 -6.55 -9.23 -0.31
CA ALA A 313 -6.86 -9.43 1.11
C ALA A 313 -5.59 -9.22 1.97
N SER A 314 -5.05 -8.00 1.94
CA SER A 314 -3.65 -7.71 2.31
C SER A 314 -3.28 -7.89 3.78
N LYS A 315 -4.25 -7.95 4.70
CA LYS A 315 -4.01 -8.28 6.13
C LYS A 315 -4.22 -9.76 6.47
N LEU A 316 -4.71 -10.61 5.55
CA LEU A 316 -5.03 -12.00 5.84
C LEU A 316 -3.75 -12.80 6.11
N THR A 317 -3.62 -13.33 7.33
CA THR A 317 -2.37 -13.98 7.79
C THR A 317 -2.32 -15.48 7.52
N THR A 318 -3.46 -16.15 7.62
CA THR A 318 -3.69 -17.60 7.47
C THR A 318 -5.14 -17.88 7.07
N ILE A 319 -5.41 -19.03 6.43
CA ILE A 319 -6.76 -19.49 6.10
C ILE A 319 -6.81 -21.02 5.98
N ASP A 320 -7.81 -21.69 6.58
CA ASP A 320 -8.02 -23.14 6.46
C ASP A 320 -8.86 -23.48 5.23
N VAL A 321 -8.16 -23.76 4.12
CA VAL A 321 -8.71 -24.33 2.88
C VAL A 321 -8.32 -25.80 2.69
N GLY A 322 -7.72 -26.44 3.69
CA GLY A 322 -7.12 -27.78 3.62
C GLY A 322 -8.13 -28.93 3.58
N LYS A 323 -9.43 -28.63 3.43
CA LYS A 323 -10.53 -29.59 3.26
C LYS A 323 -11.36 -29.33 2.01
N TRP A 324 -11.05 -28.28 1.24
CA TRP A 324 -11.83 -27.86 0.09
C TRP A 324 -11.72 -28.89 -1.05
N ASN A 325 -12.86 -29.31 -1.59
CA ASN A 325 -12.90 -30.09 -2.82
C ASN A 325 -12.91 -29.15 -4.02
N THR A 326 -11.77 -29.02 -4.70
CA THR A 326 -11.59 -28.18 -5.89
C THR A 326 -11.82 -28.91 -7.21
N SER A 327 -12.32 -30.17 -7.20
CA SER A 327 -12.39 -31.02 -8.40
C SER A 327 -13.23 -30.47 -9.57
N ASN A 328 -14.13 -29.52 -9.32
CA ASN A 328 -14.97 -28.89 -10.35
C ASN A 328 -14.50 -27.47 -10.73
N VAL A 329 -13.46 -26.93 -10.07
CA VAL A 329 -12.94 -25.59 -10.33
C VAL A 329 -12.20 -25.56 -11.66
N THR A 330 -12.53 -24.58 -12.51
CA THR A 330 -11.93 -24.42 -13.86
C THR A 330 -11.00 -23.21 -13.97
N ASP A 331 -11.14 -22.22 -13.09
CA ASP A 331 -10.31 -21.02 -13.04
C ASP A 331 -9.88 -20.71 -11.60
N MET A 332 -8.58 -20.42 -11.41
CA MET A 332 -7.94 -20.02 -10.16
C MET A 332 -7.12 -18.72 -10.32
N TYR A 333 -7.38 -17.96 -11.40
CA TYR A 333 -6.73 -16.68 -11.69
C TYR A 333 -6.70 -15.77 -10.47
N ARG A 334 -5.50 -15.32 -10.09
CA ARG A 334 -5.27 -14.38 -8.97
C ARG A 334 -5.86 -14.76 -7.62
N MET A 335 -6.22 -16.02 -7.37
CA MET A 335 -6.99 -16.41 -6.18
C MET A 335 -6.43 -15.88 -4.83
N PHE A 336 -5.11 -15.75 -4.70
CA PHE A 336 -4.41 -15.18 -3.55
C PHE A 336 -3.43 -14.04 -3.93
N ALA A 337 -3.64 -13.38 -5.08
CA ALA A 337 -2.78 -12.30 -5.55
C ALA A 337 -2.77 -11.12 -4.56
N ASN A 338 -1.61 -10.64 -4.16
CA ASN A 338 -1.41 -9.58 -3.17
C ASN A 338 -2.07 -9.86 -1.80
N ALA A 339 -2.25 -11.14 -1.44
CA ALA A 339 -2.43 -11.57 -0.05
C ALA A 339 -1.07 -11.50 0.68
N SER A 340 -0.50 -10.30 0.77
CA SER A 340 0.93 -10.06 1.06
C SER A 340 1.36 -10.48 2.48
N LYS A 341 0.40 -10.63 3.40
CA LYS A 341 0.57 -11.16 4.77
C LYS A 341 0.30 -12.66 4.94
N LEU A 342 -0.10 -13.37 3.88
CA LEU A 342 -0.40 -14.81 3.95
C LEU A 342 0.90 -15.61 4.11
N THR A 343 1.17 -16.11 5.32
CA THR A 343 2.45 -16.74 5.67
C THR A 343 2.59 -18.19 5.18
N THR A 344 1.47 -18.93 5.19
CA THR A 344 1.36 -20.35 4.85
C THR A 344 -0.07 -20.67 4.39
N ILE A 345 -0.26 -21.65 3.50
CA ILE A 345 -1.58 -22.16 3.12
C ILE A 345 -1.50 -23.63 2.68
N ASP A 346 -2.46 -24.47 3.13
CA ASP A 346 -2.53 -25.88 2.73
C ASP A 346 -3.43 -26.07 1.49
N VAL A 347 -2.78 -26.11 0.32
CA VAL A 347 -3.37 -26.46 -0.97
C VAL A 347 -2.96 -27.88 -1.43
N SER A 348 -2.43 -28.69 -0.51
CA SER A 348 -1.71 -29.92 -0.81
C SER A 348 -2.61 -31.09 -1.23
N ILE A 349 -3.92 -30.99 -0.99
CA ILE A 349 -4.95 -31.97 -1.36
C ILE A 349 -5.79 -31.55 -2.58
N TRP A 350 -5.58 -30.34 -3.12
CA TRP A 350 -6.43 -29.77 -4.15
C TRP A 350 -6.37 -30.56 -5.46
N ASN A 351 -7.53 -30.89 -6.04
CA ASN A 351 -7.60 -31.55 -7.34
C ASN A 351 -7.73 -30.50 -8.45
N THR A 352 -6.60 -30.09 -9.01
CA THR A 352 -6.52 -29.10 -10.08
C THR A 352 -6.81 -29.66 -11.48
N SER A 353 -7.27 -30.92 -11.62
CA SER A 353 -7.34 -31.60 -12.94
C SER A 353 -8.20 -30.91 -13.99
N ASN A 354 -9.17 -30.08 -13.57
CA ASN A 354 -10.06 -29.34 -14.46
C ASN A 354 -9.68 -27.85 -14.59
N VAL A 355 -8.64 -27.40 -13.88
CA VAL A 355 -8.19 -25.99 -13.91
C VAL A 355 -7.45 -25.71 -15.22
N THR A 356 -7.86 -24.65 -15.90
CA THR A 356 -7.28 -24.22 -17.19
C THR A 356 -6.44 -22.95 -17.10
N ASN A 357 -6.64 -22.18 -16.01
CA ASN A 357 -6.06 -20.87 -15.78
C ASN A 357 -5.62 -20.76 -14.31
N MET A 358 -4.31 -20.55 -14.10
CA MET A 358 -3.66 -20.33 -12.80
C MET A 358 -2.82 -19.04 -12.81
N ALA A 359 -3.02 -18.16 -13.80
CA ALA A 359 -2.20 -16.97 -13.94
C ALA A 359 -2.32 -16.06 -12.70
N ASN A 360 -1.17 -15.49 -12.30
CA ASN A 360 -1.03 -14.57 -11.17
C ASN A 360 -1.51 -15.12 -9.80
N MET A 361 -1.76 -16.43 -9.63
CA MET A 361 -2.49 -16.98 -8.47
C MET A 361 -1.91 -16.60 -7.09
N PHE A 362 -0.58 -16.54 -6.95
CA PHE A 362 0.14 -16.11 -5.74
C PHE A 362 1.06 -14.90 -6.02
N GLU A 363 0.74 -14.09 -7.03
CA GLU A 363 1.47 -12.87 -7.36
C GLU A 363 1.50 -11.91 -6.16
N VAL A 364 2.70 -11.52 -5.68
CA VAL A 364 2.93 -10.63 -4.52
C VAL A 364 2.34 -11.19 -3.21
N ALA A 365 2.25 -12.51 -3.07
CA ALA A 365 2.12 -13.18 -1.77
C ALA A 365 3.46 -13.12 -1.00
N SER A 366 3.88 -11.91 -0.61
CA SER A 366 5.26 -11.62 -0.21
C SER A 366 5.76 -12.35 1.04
N GLU A 367 4.89 -12.60 2.03
CA GLU A 367 5.26 -13.33 3.27
C GLU A 367 5.01 -14.84 3.17
N LEU A 368 4.54 -15.36 2.02
CA LEU A 368 4.32 -16.78 1.79
C LEU A 368 5.67 -17.52 1.75
N SER A 369 5.91 -18.34 2.77
CA SER A 369 7.21 -18.97 3.03
C SER A 369 7.30 -20.43 2.61
N THR A 370 6.18 -21.15 2.62
CA THR A 370 6.08 -22.58 2.27
C THR A 370 4.78 -22.87 1.49
N LEU A 371 4.85 -23.72 0.46
CA LEU A 371 3.69 -24.10 -0.35
C LEU A 371 3.88 -25.50 -0.99
N ASP A 372 2.95 -26.44 -0.75
CA ASP A 372 2.97 -27.76 -1.42
C ASP A 372 2.04 -27.79 -2.65
N VAL A 373 2.64 -27.64 -3.84
CA VAL A 373 2.00 -27.86 -5.16
C VAL A 373 2.42 -29.18 -5.81
N SER A 374 3.09 -30.07 -5.07
CA SER A 374 3.77 -31.27 -5.59
C SER A 374 2.85 -32.36 -6.14
N LYS A 375 1.55 -32.25 -5.88
CA LYS A 375 0.48 -33.19 -6.29
C LYS A 375 -0.48 -32.61 -7.33
N TRP A 376 -0.30 -31.34 -7.71
CA TRP A 376 -1.19 -30.67 -8.65
C TRP A 376 -1.10 -31.29 -10.05
N ASN A 377 -2.24 -31.51 -10.68
CA ASN A 377 -2.34 -31.90 -12.07
C ASN A 377 -2.50 -30.64 -12.93
N THR A 378 -1.45 -30.25 -13.65
CA THR A 378 -1.43 -29.07 -14.50
C THR A 378 -1.72 -29.37 -15.98
N GLY A 379 -2.04 -30.62 -16.36
CA GLY A 379 -2.13 -31.04 -17.76
C GLY A 379 -3.17 -30.29 -18.61
N ASN A 380 -4.20 -29.70 -17.99
CA ASN A 380 -5.19 -28.85 -18.66
C ASN A 380 -4.90 -27.34 -18.56
N VAL A 381 -3.83 -26.94 -17.86
CA VAL A 381 -3.46 -25.53 -17.66
C VAL A 381 -2.84 -24.96 -18.94
N THR A 382 -3.41 -23.85 -19.41
CA THR A 382 -2.94 -23.12 -20.61
C THR A 382 -2.26 -21.79 -20.26
N ARG A 383 -2.64 -21.22 -19.10
CA ARG A 383 -2.18 -19.93 -18.56
C ARG A 383 -1.67 -20.08 -17.14
N MET A 384 -0.44 -19.66 -16.91
CA MET A 384 0.23 -19.63 -15.59
C MET A 384 1.22 -18.45 -15.45
N GLU A 385 1.15 -17.46 -16.35
CA GLU A 385 1.98 -16.27 -16.27
C GLU A 385 1.88 -15.57 -14.90
N CYS A 386 2.98 -15.00 -14.42
CA CYS A 386 3.10 -14.33 -13.11
C CYS A 386 2.73 -15.16 -11.86
N MET A 387 2.49 -16.48 -11.92
CA MET A 387 1.84 -17.21 -10.81
C MET A 387 2.52 -17.05 -9.43
N PHE A 388 3.85 -16.93 -9.37
CA PHE A 388 4.61 -16.69 -8.13
C PHE A 388 5.42 -15.37 -8.18
N ASN A 389 5.10 -14.46 -9.10
CA ASN A 389 5.77 -13.17 -9.27
C ASN A 389 5.76 -12.38 -7.96
N GLY A 390 6.91 -12.12 -7.33
CA GLY A 390 7.00 -11.36 -6.08
C GLY A 390 6.58 -12.13 -4.82
N ALA A 391 6.44 -13.47 -4.88
CA ALA A 391 6.33 -14.32 -3.70
C ALA A 391 7.71 -14.45 -3.00
N SER A 392 8.16 -13.32 -2.44
CA SER A 392 9.57 -13.09 -2.07
C SER A 392 10.04 -13.84 -0.83
N SER A 393 9.16 -14.47 -0.05
CA SER A 393 9.55 -15.36 1.05
C SER A 393 9.69 -16.84 0.65
N LEU A 394 9.28 -17.25 -0.55
CA LEU A 394 9.47 -18.61 -1.05
C LEU A 394 10.95 -18.88 -1.32
N THR A 395 11.48 -19.97 -0.75
CA THR A 395 12.88 -20.42 -0.89
C THR A 395 13.04 -21.81 -1.51
N GLU A 396 11.98 -22.61 -1.50
CA GLU A 396 11.84 -23.93 -2.14
C GLU A 396 10.42 -24.11 -2.73
N LEU A 397 10.28 -24.94 -3.78
CA LEU A 397 9.00 -25.27 -4.41
C LEU A 397 9.14 -26.54 -5.29
N ASP A 398 8.29 -27.56 -5.10
CA ASP A 398 8.28 -28.77 -5.96
C ASP A 398 7.29 -28.64 -7.14
N VAL A 399 7.82 -28.27 -8.31
CA VAL A 399 7.12 -28.29 -9.61
C VAL A 399 7.58 -29.45 -10.52
N SER A 400 8.30 -30.43 -9.97
CA SER A 400 9.01 -31.49 -10.72
C SER A 400 8.12 -32.49 -11.47
N LYS A 401 6.81 -32.43 -11.22
CA LYS A 401 5.76 -33.32 -11.77
C LYS A 401 4.73 -32.59 -12.63
N TRP A 402 4.85 -31.28 -12.79
CA TRP A 402 3.92 -30.48 -13.60
C TRP A 402 4.01 -30.87 -15.08
N ASP A 403 2.87 -31.23 -15.67
CA ASP A 403 2.72 -31.29 -17.12
C ASP A 403 2.44 -29.88 -17.65
N THR A 404 3.38 -29.33 -18.41
CA THR A 404 3.29 -28.00 -19.02
C THR A 404 2.95 -28.05 -20.50
N SER A 405 2.58 -29.21 -21.04
CA SER A 405 2.46 -29.42 -22.50
C SER A 405 1.42 -28.53 -23.20
N ASN A 406 0.40 -28.07 -22.48
CA ASN A 406 -0.62 -27.14 -22.98
C ASN A 406 -0.35 -25.66 -22.64
N VAL A 407 0.73 -25.35 -21.91
CA VAL A 407 1.10 -23.98 -21.54
C VAL A 407 1.71 -23.25 -22.72
N THR A 408 1.19 -22.05 -23.01
CA THR A 408 1.68 -21.19 -24.10
C THR A 408 2.48 -19.98 -23.61
N ASN A 409 2.24 -19.54 -22.37
CA ASN A 409 2.90 -18.41 -21.74
C ASN A 409 3.45 -18.79 -20.36
N MET A 410 4.75 -18.57 -20.15
CA MET A 410 5.44 -18.76 -18.87
C MET A 410 6.07 -17.47 -18.34
N SER A 411 5.71 -16.30 -18.90
CA SER A 411 6.34 -15.04 -18.54
C SER A 411 6.19 -14.71 -17.05
N VAL A 412 7.25 -14.19 -16.44
CA VAL A 412 7.28 -13.67 -15.06
C VAL A 412 6.96 -14.73 -13.97
N LEU A 413 6.90 -16.02 -14.31
CA LEU A 413 6.35 -17.08 -13.45
C LEU A 413 6.98 -17.17 -12.04
N PHE A 414 8.31 -17.05 -11.93
CA PHE A 414 9.06 -17.12 -10.67
C PHE A 414 9.85 -15.83 -10.38
N ALA A 415 9.48 -14.73 -11.02
CA ALA A 415 10.15 -13.44 -10.87
C ALA A 415 10.13 -12.94 -9.41
N PHE A 416 11.19 -12.26 -8.97
CA PHE A 416 11.30 -11.64 -7.64
C PHE A 416 11.11 -12.63 -6.45
N THR A 417 11.26 -13.93 -6.68
CA THR A 417 11.26 -14.97 -5.62
C THR A 417 12.66 -15.17 -5.03
N ASN A 418 12.73 -15.74 -3.82
CA ASN A 418 13.99 -16.11 -3.17
C ASN A 418 14.35 -17.60 -3.32
N LEU A 419 13.79 -18.27 -4.33
CA LEU A 419 14.05 -19.69 -4.63
C LEU A 419 15.55 -19.96 -4.78
N THR A 420 16.02 -21.01 -4.11
CA THR A 420 17.44 -21.42 -4.09
C THR A 420 17.79 -22.39 -5.23
N THR A 421 16.84 -23.25 -5.58
CA THR A 421 16.85 -24.23 -6.68
C THR A 421 15.40 -24.48 -7.14
N ILE A 422 15.20 -24.97 -8.36
CA ILE A 422 13.89 -25.42 -8.86
C ILE A 422 14.06 -26.52 -9.94
N ASP A 423 13.29 -27.61 -9.85
CA ASP A 423 13.31 -28.68 -10.86
C ASP A 423 12.29 -28.44 -11.98
N VAL A 424 12.78 -27.90 -13.09
CA VAL A 424 12.05 -27.74 -14.36
C VAL A 424 12.55 -28.71 -15.45
N SER A 425 13.33 -29.74 -15.08
CA SER A 425 14.02 -30.67 -16.00
C SER A 425 13.10 -31.62 -16.79
N LYS A 426 11.79 -31.61 -16.50
CA LYS A 426 10.78 -32.45 -17.16
C LYS A 426 9.71 -31.63 -17.90
N TRP A 427 9.81 -30.31 -17.88
CA TRP A 427 8.80 -29.43 -18.47
C TRP A 427 8.80 -29.52 -20.00
N ASN A 428 7.62 -29.76 -20.57
CA ASN A 428 7.42 -29.74 -22.01
C ASN A 428 7.12 -28.30 -22.46
N THR A 429 8.14 -27.61 -22.97
CA THR A 429 8.02 -26.22 -23.44
C THR A 429 7.60 -26.10 -24.91
N THR A 430 7.24 -27.19 -25.59
CA THR A 430 7.04 -27.22 -27.06
C THR A 430 5.99 -26.22 -27.56
N ASN A 431 4.96 -25.91 -26.77
CA ASN A 431 3.91 -24.96 -27.13
C ASN A 431 4.13 -23.54 -26.57
N VAL A 432 5.21 -23.31 -25.84
CA VAL A 432 5.52 -22.01 -25.22
C VAL A 432 6.03 -21.03 -26.27
N THR A 433 5.41 -19.85 -26.33
CA THR A 433 5.79 -18.75 -27.24
C THR A 433 6.44 -17.57 -26.51
N ASN A 434 6.22 -17.47 -25.20
CA ASN A 434 6.71 -16.39 -24.34
C ASN A 434 7.30 -16.94 -23.03
N MET A 435 8.58 -16.67 -22.79
CA MET A 435 9.31 -16.99 -21.56
C MET A 435 9.84 -15.73 -20.84
N ALA A 436 9.41 -14.54 -21.26
CA ALA A 436 9.96 -13.27 -20.79
C ALA A 436 9.99 -13.16 -19.25
N ALA A 437 11.15 -12.83 -18.70
CA ALA A 437 11.38 -12.54 -17.28
C ALA A 437 11.02 -13.67 -16.30
N MET A 438 10.95 -14.93 -16.74
CA MET A 438 10.51 -16.08 -15.91
C MET A 438 11.25 -16.20 -14.57
N PHE A 439 12.55 -15.88 -14.52
CA PHE A 439 13.38 -15.87 -13.30
C PHE A 439 14.04 -14.50 -13.04
N VAL A 440 13.43 -13.39 -13.50
CA VAL A 440 14.01 -12.05 -13.26
C VAL A 440 14.11 -11.76 -11.76
N ASN A 441 15.25 -11.22 -11.34
CA ASN A 441 15.59 -10.89 -9.95
C ASN A 441 15.29 -12.06 -8.99
N THR A 442 15.83 -13.24 -9.30
CA THR A 442 15.88 -14.41 -8.40
C THR A 442 17.27 -14.52 -7.75
N PRO A 443 17.65 -13.62 -6.82
CA PRO A 443 19.04 -13.44 -6.39
C PRO A 443 19.62 -14.63 -5.62
N ASN A 444 18.78 -15.58 -5.20
CA ASN A 444 19.19 -16.78 -4.48
C ASN A 444 19.27 -18.05 -5.35
N LEU A 445 18.82 -18.01 -6.61
CA LEU A 445 18.84 -19.17 -7.50
C LEU A 445 20.28 -19.52 -7.87
N THR A 446 20.72 -20.74 -7.50
CA THR A 446 22.11 -21.18 -7.66
C THR A 446 22.34 -22.03 -8.91
N THR A 447 21.37 -22.89 -9.26
CA THR A 447 21.42 -23.82 -10.40
C THR A 447 20.03 -24.05 -10.96
N ILE A 448 19.94 -24.29 -12.28
CA ILE A 448 18.71 -24.70 -12.96
C ILE A 448 19.05 -25.56 -14.18
N ASP A 449 18.27 -26.62 -14.46
CA ASP A 449 18.39 -27.42 -15.69
C ASP A 449 17.28 -27.07 -16.69
N VAL A 450 17.67 -26.35 -17.74
CA VAL A 450 16.85 -25.99 -18.90
C VAL A 450 17.35 -26.63 -20.20
N SER A 451 18.24 -27.62 -20.07
CA SER A 451 19.05 -28.17 -21.18
C SER A 451 18.27 -29.06 -22.15
N ILE A 452 17.03 -29.42 -21.78
CA ILE A 452 16.07 -30.22 -22.53
C ILE A 452 14.91 -29.38 -23.12
N TRP A 453 14.85 -28.08 -22.81
CA TRP A 453 13.75 -27.22 -23.25
C TRP A 453 13.72 -27.06 -24.77
N ASN A 454 12.56 -27.35 -25.35
CA ASN A 454 12.27 -27.08 -26.75
C ASN A 454 11.85 -25.61 -26.89
N THR A 455 12.77 -24.75 -27.30
CA THR A 455 12.56 -23.30 -27.46
C THR A 455 12.07 -22.88 -28.84
N LYS A 456 11.89 -23.82 -29.78
CA LYS A 456 11.65 -23.52 -31.20
C LYS A 456 10.49 -22.56 -31.48
N ASN A 457 9.44 -22.59 -30.67
CA ASN A 457 8.25 -21.74 -30.85
C ASN A 457 8.31 -20.44 -30.03
N VAL A 458 9.38 -20.22 -29.24
CA VAL A 458 9.55 -19.03 -28.40
C VAL A 458 9.94 -17.83 -29.25
N THR A 459 9.18 -16.74 -29.10
CA THR A 459 9.39 -15.47 -29.82
C THR A 459 9.96 -14.36 -28.93
N ASP A 460 9.79 -14.46 -27.61
CA ASP A 460 10.31 -13.50 -26.62
C ASP A 460 10.94 -14.24 -25.42
N MET A 461 12.20 -13.91 -25.13
CA MET A 461 12.97 -14.41 -24.00
C MET A 461 13.52 -13.29 -23.11
N ARG A 462 13.11 -12.02 -23.30
CA ARG A 462 13.71 -10.88 -22.60
C ARG A 462 13.77 -11.06 -21.08
N ALA A 463 14.84 -10.61 -20.44
CA ALA A 463 15.06 -10.67 -18.99
C ALA A 463 15.02 -12.07 -18.33
N LEU A 464 15.03 -13.18 -19.07
CA LEU A 464 14.76 -14.54 -18.55
C LEU A 464 15.53 -14.89 -17.25
N PHE A 465 16.83 -14.56 -17.19
CA PHE A 465 17.69 -14.75 -16.01
C PHE A 465 18.29 -13.42 -15.51
N GLN A 466 17.71 -12.27 -15.88
CA GLN A 466 18.21 -10.97 -15.44
C GLN A 466 18.21 -10.90 -13.90
N GLY A 467 19.33 -10.55 -13.29
CA GLY A 467 19.45 -10.44 -11.84
C GLY A 467 19.43 -11.76 -11.06
N ALA A 468 19.50 -12.93 -11.73
CA ALA A 468 19.76 -14.23 -11.09
C ALA A 468 21.23 -14.31 -10.64
N SER A 469 21.59 -13.48 -9.65
CA SER A 469 22.98 -13.08 -9.37
C SER A 469 23.85 -14.18 -8.76
N LYS A 470 23.24 -15.21 -8.15
CA LYS A 470 23.92 -16.43 -7.65
C LYS A 470 23.94 -17.61 -8.62
N LEU A 471 23.37 -17.48 -9.81
CA LEU A 471 23.36 -18.58 -10.79
C LEU A 471 24.79 -18.89 -11.24
N THR A 472 25.28 -20.10 -10.98
CA THR A 472 26.69 -20.47 -11.22
C THR A 472 26.94 -21.13 -12.57
N ALA A 473 25.97 -21.87 -13.10
CA ALA A 473 26.05 -22.60 -14.36
C ALA A 473 24.66 -22.84 -14.96
N ILE A 474 24.58 -22.90 -16.30
CA ILE A 474 23.37 -23.23 -17.06
C ILE A 474 23.76 -23.76 -18.45
N ASP A 475 23.05 -24.78 -18.97
CA ASP A 475 23.23 -25.25 -20.36
C ASP A 475 22.06 -24.77 -21.24
N VAL A 476 22.39 -23.89 -22.18
CA VAL A 476 21.50 -23.35 -23.22
C VAL A 476 21.99 -23.69 -24.64
N SER A 477 22.99 -24.56 -24.75
CA SER A 477 23.73 -24.85 -26.00
C SER A 477 22.90 -25.57 -27.07
N LYS A 478 21.72 -26.09 -26.69
CA LYS A 478 20.80 -26.85 -27.54
C LYS A 478 19.53 -26.08 -27.92
N TRP A 479 19.37 -24.84 -27.44
CA TRP A 479 18.18 -24.03 -27.70
C TRP A 479 18.08 -23.64 -29.19
N ASP A 480 16.94 -23.97 -29.81
CA ASP A 480 16.55 -23.43 -31.10
C ASP A 480 16.00 -22.02 -30.89
N THR A 481 16.82 -21.02 -31.18
CA THR A 481 16.48 -19.59 -31.07
C THR A 481 15.92 -19.00 -32.36
N SER A 482 15.68 -19.81 -33.41
CA SER A 482 15.44 -19.31 -34.76
C SER A 482 14.19 -18.44 -34.92
N ASN A 483 13.19 -18.56 -34.03
CA ASN A 483 11.99 -17.71 -34.00
C ASN A 483 12.04 -16.59 -32.95
N VAL A 484 13.11 -16.49 -32.15
CA VAL A 484 13.23 -15.47 -31.11
C VAL A 484 13.47 -14.10 -31.76
N THR A 485 12.67 -13.12 -31.36
CA THR A 485 12.72 -11.75 -31.87
C THR A 485 13.26 -10.74 -30.86
N ASN A 486 13.23 -11.09 -29.57
CA ASN A 486 13.71 -10.27 -28.46
C ASN A 486 14.49 -11.10 -27.43
N MET A 487 15.72 -10.67 -27.16
CA MET A 487 16.63 -11.21 -26.14
C MET A 487 17.18 -10.11 -25.22
N GLU A 488 16.50 -8.96 -25.12
CA GLU A 488 16.88 -7.87 -24.22
C GLU A 488 17.12 -8.36 -22.79
N THR A 489 18.19 -7.88 -22.14
CA THR A 489 18.61 -8.19 -20.77
C THR A 489 18.73 -9.69 -20.39
N LEU A 490 18.73 -10.65 -21.33
CA LEU A 490 18.59 -12.10 -21.06
C LEU A 490 19.44 -12.65 -19.89
N PHE A 491 20.72 -12.29 -19.82
CA PHE A 491 21.67 -12.65 -18.76
C PHE A 491 22.19 -11.43 -17.99
N ALA A 492 21.48 -10.29 -18.02
CA ALA A 492 21.94 -9.06 -17.39
C ALA A 492 22.11 -9.25 -15.86
N ALA A 493 23.27 -8.89 -15.32
CA ALA A 493 23.62 -9.03 -13.92
C ALA A 493 23.55 -10.47 -13.34
N THR A 494 23.79 -11.51 -14.15
CA THR A 494 24.08 -12.87 -13.65
C THR A 494 25.49 -12.93 -13.04
N LEU A 495 25.67 -12.31 -11.86
CA LEU A 495 26.99 -12.00 -11.29
C LEU A 495 27.87 -13.22 -10.94
N SER A 496 27.30 -14.41 -10.74
CA SER A 496 28.06 -15.64 -10.46
C SER A 496 28.29 -16.51 -11.71
N LEU A 497 27.70 -16.15 -12.85
CA LEU A 497 27.76 -16.92 -14.09
C LEU A 497 28.99 -16.47 -14.89
N THR A 498 29.99 -17.34 -15.00
CA THR A 498 31.32 -17.02 -15.55
C THR A 498 31.57 -17.55 -16.97
N ALA A 499 30.76 -18.50 -17.44
CA ALA A 499 30.82 -19.07 -18.78
C ALA A 499 29.41 -19.42 -19.30
N ILE A 500 29.21 -19.34 -20.61
CA ILE A 500 27.96 -19.69 -21.31
C ILE A 500 28.30 -20.17 -22.74
N ASP A 501 27.61 -21.20 -23.25
CA ASP A 501 27.70 -21.60 -24.67
C ASP A 501 26.46 -21.08 -25.42
N VAL A 502 26.65 -20.00 -26.20
CA VAL A 502 25.68 -19.44 -27.14
C VAL A 502 26.15 -19.58 -28.61
N SER A 503 27.21 -20.36 -28.85
CA SER A 503 27.92 -20.43 -30.14
C SER A 503 27.07 -20.95 -31.31
N LYS A 504 26.00 -21.69 -31.00
CA LYS A 504 25.11 -22.36 -31.98
C LYS A 504 23.76 -21.66 -32.15
N TRP A 505 23.51 -20.55 -31.45
CA TRP A 505 22.24 -19.85 -31.51
C TRP A 505 22.02 -19.22 -32.88
N ASN A 506 20.92 -19.60 -33.53
CA ASN A 506 20.44 -18.90 -34.72
C ASN A 506 19.71 -17.63 -34.30
N ILE A 507 20.36 -16.48 -34.44
CA ILE A 507 19.80 -15.17 -34.06
C ILE A 507 19.21 -14.38 -35.24
N THR A 508 19.04 -14.96 -36.44
CA THR A 508 18.70 -14.18 -37.65
C THR A 508 17.38 -13.40 -37.57
N ASN A 509 16.47 -13.78 -36.67
CA ASN A 509 15.19 -13.08 -36.44
C ASN A 509 15.21 -12.14 -35.22
N VAL A 510 16.31 -12.08 -34.45
CA VAL A 510 16.45 -11.20 -33.29
C VAL A 510 16.56 -9.75 -33.74
N THR A 511 15.66 -8.90 -33.22
CA THR A 511 15.64 -7.47 -33.52
C THR A 511 16.14 -6.60 -32.37
N ASN A 512 16.08 -7.11 -31.12
CA ASN A 512 16.59 -6.45 -29.93
C ASN A 512 17.38 -7.46 -29.06
N MET A 513 18.61 -7.09 -28.71
CA MET A 513 19.44 -7.80 -27.72
C MET A 513 20.17 -6.81 -26.79
N SER A 514 19.58 -5.62 -26.60
CA SER A 514 20.13 -4.60 -25.70
C SER A 514 20.38 -5.18 -24.32
N TYR A 515 21.49 -4.79 -23.67
CA TYR A 515 21.87 -5.26 -22.33
C TYR A 515 21.99 -6.80 -22.15
N ILE A 516 21.97 -7.64 -23.20
CA ILE A 516 21.92 -9.12 -23.06
C ILE A 516 23.03 -9.71 -22.17
N PHE A 517 24.24 -9.13 -22.18
CA PHE A 517 25.37 -9.49 -21.32
C PHE A 517 25.79 -8.34 -20.37
N PHE A 518 24.88 -7.40 -20.07
CA PHE A 518 25.13 -6.27 -19.18
C PHE A 518 25.56 -6.73 -17.78
N ASN A 519 26.61 -6.12 -17.22
CA ASN A 519 27.13 -6.39 -15.87
C ASN A 519 27.51 -7.88 -15.62
N THR A 520 27.80 -8.66 -16.66
CA THR A 520 28.14 -10.09 -16.53
C THR A 520 29.60 -10.36 -16.16
N ARG A 521 29.87 -11.56 -15.63
CA ARG A 521 31.23 -12.04 -15.33
C ARG A 521 31.84 -12.94 -16.42
N PHE A 522 31.24 -12.98 -17.61
CA PHE A 522 31.83 -13.65 -18.78
C PHE A 522 33.16 -13.01 -19.18
N THR A 523 34.21 -13.82 -19.29
CA THR A 523 35.53 -13.39 -19.78
C THR A 523 35.72 -13.71 -21.27
N THR A 524 35.07 -14.76 -21.76
CA THR A 524 35.08 -15.23 -23.15
C THR A 524 33.65 -15.43 -23.63
N LEU A 525 33.33 -14.96 -24.85
CA LEU A 525 32.13 -15.35 -25.58
C LEU A 525 32.49 -15.78 -27.00
N ASP A 526 31.88 -16.86 -27.48
CA ASP A 526 31.88 -17.25 -28.89
C ASP A 526 30.56 -16.83 -29.53
N LEU A 527 30.66 -15.87 -30.44
CA LEU A 527 29.56 -15.29 -31.21
C LEU A 527 29.77 -15.56 -32.71
N SER A 528 30.66 -16.49 -33.08
CA SER A 528 31.16 -16.64 -34.46
C SER A 528 30.10 -17.04 -35.50
N GLN A 529 28.96 -17.60 -35.06
CA GLN A 529 27.83 -17.95 -35.92
C GLN A 529 26.69 -16.91 -35.89
N TRP A 530 26.84 -15.82 -35.12
CA TRP A 530 25.80 -14.81 -34.95
C TRP A 530 25.77 -13.86 -36.16
N ASP A 531 24.63 -13.87 -36.87
CA ASP A 531 24.28 -12.89 -37.91
C ASP A 531 23.45 -11.76 -37.30
N THR A 532 24.07 -10.59 -37.09
CA THR A 532 23.44 -9.45 -36.43
C THR A 532 22.74 -8.50 -37.40
N ARG A 533 22.67 -8.80 -38.70
CA ARG A 533 22.22 -7.83 -39.74
C ARG A 533 20.76 -7.39 -39.61
N ASN A 534 19.91 -8.18 -38.95
CA ASN A 534 18.51 -7.83 -38.66
C ASN A 534 18.30 -7.17 -37.29
N VAL A 535 19.36 -7.06 -36.48
CA VAL A 535 19.32 -6.51 -35.12
C VAL A 535 19.29 -4.98 -35.19
N ARG A 536 18.25 -4.40 -34.61
CA ARG A 536 18.00 -2.94 -34.61
C ARG A 536 18.58 -2.26 -33.38
N THR A 537 18.69 -2.99 -32.26
CA THR A 537 19.17 -2.44 -31.00
C THR A 537 20.18 -3.37 -30.32
N LEU A 538 21.41 -2.88 -30.21
CA LEU A 538 22.58 -3.50 -29.57
C LEU A 538 23.03 -2.73 -28.32
N SER A 539 22.33 -1.66 -27.92
CA SER A 539 22.80 -0.72 -26.91
C SER A 539 23.09 -1.40 -25.58
N ASN A 540 24.25 -1.07 -24.99
CA ASN A 540 24.73 -1.61 -23.72
C ASN A 540 24.83 -3.15 -23.64
N MET A 541 24.81 -3.86 -24.76
CA MET A 541 24.97 -5.33 -24.87
C MET A 541 26.07 -5.88 -23.96
N PHE A 542 27.23 -5.21 -23.90
CA PHE A 542 28.40 -5.60 -23.11
C PHE A 542 28.71 -4.67 -21.93
N SER A 543 27.92 -3.62 -21.69
CA SER A 543 28.27 -2.59 -20.71
C SER A 543 28.40 -3.17 -19.29
N GLN A 544 29.40 -2.73 -18.52
CA GLN A 544 29.82 -3.28 -17.22
C GLN A 544 30.25 -4.78 -17.20
N SER A 545 30.35 -5.46 -18.37
CA SER A 545 30.79 -6.87 -18.44
C SER A 545 32.29 -7.06 -18.18
N SER A 546 32.70 -8.31 -17.98
CA SER A 546 34.11 -8.68 -17.70
C SER A 546 34.93 -9.05 -18.93
N ILE A 547 34.38 -8.93 -20.14
CA ILE A 547 34.87 -9.59 -21.35
C ILE A 547 36.30 -9.15 -21.72
N ASP A 548 37.17 -10.16 -21.90
CA ASP A 548 38.57 -10.07 -22.32
C ASP A 548 38.84 -10.85 -23.62
N THR A 549 37.84 -11.60 -24.11
CA THR A 549 37.94 -12.41 -25.34
C THR A 549 36.60 -12.47 -26.06
N LEU A 550 36.61 -12.20 -27.35
CA LEU A 550 35.46 -12.38 -28.25
C LEU A 550 35.89 -13.23 -29.44
N ILE A 551 35.05 -14.19 -29.86
CA ILE A 551 35.21 -14.91 -31.13
C ILE A 551 34.11 -14.44 -32.07
N LEU A 552 34.48 -13.84 -33.21
CA LEU A 552 33.56 -13.12 -34.11
C LEU A 552 33.61 -13.69 -35.53
N GLY A 553 32.46 -13.67 -36.21
CA GLY A 553 32.26 -14.14 -37.58
C GLY A 553 31.91 -13.02 -38.57
N GLU A 554 31.80 -13.39 -39.85
CA GLU A 554 31.65 -12.44 -40.98
C GLU A 554 30.37 -11.58 -40.91
N HIS A 555 29.35 -12.05 -40.20
CA HIS A 555 28.07 -11.34 -40.02
C HIS A 555 27.86 -10.82 -38.59
N THR A 556 28.88 -10.92 -37.73
CA THR A 556 28.82 -10.56 -36.30
C THR A 556 29.19 -9.09 -36.08
N LEU A 557 28.40 -8.19 -36.65
CA LEU A 557 28.62 -6.74 -36.58
C LEU A 557 28.05 -6.19 -35.25
N LEU A 558 28.93 -5.75 -34.34
CA LEU A 558 28.59 -5.41 -32.94
C LEU A 558 28.74 -3.91 -32.63
N LYS A 559 28.44 -3.05 -33.60
CA LYS A 559 28.54 -1.60 -33.45
C LYS A 559 27.56 -1.06 -32.39
N ASN A 560 28.03 -0.08 -31.62
CA ASN A 560 27.30 0.54 -30.50
C ASN A 560 26.89 -0.44 -29.36
N SER A 561 27.65 -1.52 -29.17
CA SER A 561 27.43 -2.53 -28.11
C SER A 561 27.94 -2.14 -26.70
N ASN A 562 28.68 -1.03 -26.60
CA ASN A 562 29.31 -0.50 -25.39
C ASN A 562 30.19 -1.53 -24.64
N LEU A 563 31.09 -2.18 -25.37
CA LEU A 563 32.16 -3.00 -24.79
C LEU A 563 33.04 -2.13 -23.85
N PRO A 564 33.21 -2.47 -22.55
CA PRO A 564 33.90 -1.59 -21.61
C PRO A 564 35.37 -1.43 -21.94
N GLU A 565 35.92 -0.24 -21.71
CA GLU A 565 37.36 -0.02 -21.78
C GLU A 565 38.10 -0.64 -20.60
N LYS A 566 39.36 -1.05 -20.85
CA LYS A 566 40.31 -1.52 -19.85
C LYS A 566 41.71 -1.07 -20.27
N ASN A 567 42.10 0.12 -19.83
CA ASN A 567 43.41 0.74 -20.06
C ASN A 567 44.19 0.99 -18.74
N ASP A 568 43.64 0.50 -17.61
CA ASP A 568 44.33 0.37 -16.33
C ASP A 568 45.08 -0.97 -16.26
N ASP A 569 46.10 -1.05 -15.40
CA ASP A 569 46.87 -2.28 -15.15
C ASP A 569 45.95 -3.48 -14.82
N PRO A 570 46.15 -4.66 -15.44
CA PRO A 570 47.27 -5.03 -16.30
C PRO A 570 47.00 -4.88 -17.81
N TYR A 571 46.09 -4.02 -18.28
CA TYR A 571 45.64 -3.97 -19.69
C TYR A 571 46.10 -2.70 -20.43
N THR A 572 46.42 -2.80 -21.72
CA THR A 572 46.89 -1.66 -22.54
C THR A 572 45.77 -0.83 -23.18
N GLY A 573 44.52 -1.29 -23.11
CA GLY A 573 43.40 -0.80 -23.92
C GLY A 573 43.25 -1.51 -25.26
N ASN A 574 44.32 -2.06 -25.83
CA ASN A 574 44.32 -2.65 -27.17
C ASN A 574 43.60 -4.02 -27.22
N TRP A 575 42.98 -4.31 -28.37
CA TRP A 575 42.43 -5.61 -28.73
C TRP A 575 43.16 -6.20 -29.92
N THR A 576 43.63 -7.44 -29.82
CA THR A 576 44.47 -8.10 -30.84
C THR A 576 43.86 -9.41 -31.32
N LEU A 577 43.86 -9.64 -32.63
CA LEU A 577 43.46 -10.91 -33.24
C LEU A 577 44.53 -11.98 -32.97
N VAL A 578 44.13 -13.11 -32.38
CA VAL A 578 44.98 -14.30 -32.19
C VAL A 578 45.08 -15.06 -33.51
N SER A 579 46.00 -14.61 -34.37
CA SER A 579 46.31 -15.16 -35.69
C SER A 579 47.82 -15.41 -35.82
N PRO A 580 48.26 -16.39 -36.63
CA PRO A 580 49.67 -16.49 -37.06
C PRO A 580 50.17 -15.22 -37.76
N ASP A 581 49.27 -14.54 -38.48
CA ASP A 581 49.54 -13.26 -39.16
C ASP A 581 49.11 -12.09 -38.27
N THR A 582 50.07 -11.50 -37.55
CA THR A 582 49.86 -10.55 -36.44
C THR A 582 49.54 -9.11 -36.88
N GLN A 583 48.66 -8.90 -37.87
CA GLN A 583 48.40 -7.58 -38.48
C GLN A 583 47.07 -6.92 -38.11
N ASN A 584 46.33 -7.43 -37.13
CA ASN A 584 45.03 -6.86 -36.74
C ASN A 584 44.98 -6.57 -35.22
N SER A 585 45.19 -5.30 -34.88
CA SER A 585 44.96 -4.74 -33.55
C SER A 585 44.06 -3.51 -33.65
N TYR A 586 43.18 -3.32 -32.66
CA TYR A 586 42.38 -2.12 -32.45
C TYR A 586 42.88 -1.39 -31.19
N SER A 587 42.86 -0.06 -31.23
CA SER A 587 43.45 0.83 -30.23
C SER A 587 42.59 1.04 -28.96
N SER A 588 41.32 0.66 -29.02
CA SER A 588 40.40 0.66 -27.88
C SER A 588 39.24 -0.31 -28.12
N SER A 589 38.36 -0.47 -27.14
CA SER A 589 37.11 -1.23 -27.25
C SER A 589 36.07 -0.49 -28.10
N GLU A 590 36.03 0.84 -28.05
CA GLU A 590 35.24 1.68 -28.96
C GLU A 590 35.71 1.55 -30.41
N ASP A 591 37.02 1.58 -30.66
CA ASP A 591 37.62 1.36 -31.98
C ASP A 591 37.27 -0.03 -32.51
N PHE A 592 37.49 -1.08 -31.71
CA PHE A 592 37.15 -2.46 -32.06
C PHE A 592 35.66 -2.63 -32.43
N MET A 593 34.73 -2.14 -31.60
CA MET A 593 33.30 -2.25 -31.87
C MET A 593 32.83 -1.34 -33.02
N THR A 594 33.54 -0.26 -33.33
CA THR A 594 33.19 0.66 -34.43
C THR A 594 33.71 0.19 -35.78
N ASN A 595 34.88 -0.45 -35.81
CA ASN A 595 35.66 -0.76 -37.02
C ASN A 595 35.88 -2.27 -37.25
N TYR A 596 35.19 -3.15 -36.52
CA TYR A 596 35.03 -4.54 -36.94
C TYR A 596 34.03 -4.67 -38.10
N ASP A 597 34.51 -5.12 -39.26
CA ASP A 597 33.77 -5.17 -40.53
C ASP A 597 33.42 -6.59 -40.99
N GLY A 598 33.72 -7.61 -40.18
CA GLY A 598 33.53 -9.03 -40.50
C GLY A 598 34.62 -9.65 -41.39
N THR A 599 35.52 -8.87 -42.00
CA THR A 599 36.53 -9.40 -42.94
C THR A 599 37.61 -10.27 -42.27
N LYS A 600 37.76 -10.15 -40.95
CA LYS A 600 38.82 -10.75 -40.14
C LYS A 600 38.20 -11.56 -39.01
N THR A 601 37.57 -12.67 -39.38
CA THR A 601 36.95 -13.59 -38.42
C THR A 601 37.98 -14.25 -37.50
N GLY A 602 37.57 -14.62 -36.29
CA GLY A 602 38.42 -15.33 -35.32
C GLY A 602 38.37 -14.78 -33.89
N LYS A 603 39.36 -15.19 -33.09
CA LYS A 603 39.47 -14.89 -31.66
C LYS A 603 40.25 -13.60 -31.43
N TYR A 604 39.59 -12.59 -30.85
CA TYR A 604 40.21 -11.37 -30.35
C TYR A 604 40.42 -11.45 -28.84
N VAL A 605 41.53 -10.88 -28.34
CA VAL A 605 41.89 -10.80 -26.92
C VAL A 605 42.38 -9.41 -26.54
N ARG A 606 42.22 -8.99 -25.29
CA ARG A 606 42.87 -7.77 -24.78
C ARG A 606 44.37 -7.99 -24.52
N GLU A 607 45.18 -7.01 -24.85
CA GLU A 607 46.63 -6.97 -24.59
C GLU A 607 46.95 -6.49 -23.15
N LYS A 608 48.15 -6.83 -22.65
CA LYS A 608 48.56 -6.59 -21.25
C LYS A 608 49.93 -5.90 -21.07
N VAL A 609 50.09 -5.23 -19.93
CA VAL A 609 51.24 -4.43 -19.47
C VAL A 609 52.17 -5.26 -18.56
N GLU A 610 53.45 -4.86 -18.43
CA GLU A 610 54.42 -5.37 -17.46
C GLU A 610 54.86 -4.24 -16.47
N ASP A 611 54.85 -4.49 -15.15
CA ASP A 611 54.93 -3.46 -14.07
C ASP A 611 56.21 -3.50 -13.20
N ASN A 612 56.65 -2.33 -12.68
CA ASN A 612 57.10 -2.13 -11.27
C ASN A 612 57.54 -0.66 -10.95
N THR A 613 56.91 0.02 -9.97
CA THR A 613 57.55 1.12 -9.17
C THR A 613 57.07 1.14 -7.70
N LYS A 614 57.79 1.81 -6.78
CA LYS A 614 57.62 1.67 -5.30
C LYS A 614 57.68 2.99 -4.50
N VAL A 615 57.13 2.95 -3.27
CA VAL A 615 57.03 4.05 -2.28
C VAL A 615 58.38 4.34 -1.60
N THR A 616 58.62 5.58 -1.11
CA THR A 616 59.86 5.95 -0.39
C THR A 616 59.72 6.84 0.87
N GLY A 617 58.56 7.43 1.21
CA GLY A 617 58.40 8.24 2.44
C GLY A 617 56.96 8.52 2.91
N ILE A 618 56.81 9.02 4.15
CA ILE A 618 55.54 9.45 4.77
C ILE A 618 55.74 10.59 5.81
N GLU A 619 54.78 11.49 5.95
CA GLU A 619 54.75 12.62 6.91
C GLU A 619 53.40 12.71 7.67
N LEU A 620 53.35 13.41 8.83
CA LEU A 620 52.15 13.61 9.68
C LEU A 620 52.12 15.04 10.29
N THR A 621 50.94 15.63 10.53
CA THR A 621 50.76 16.99 11.09
C THR A 621 49.42 17.14 11.85
N PRO A 622 49.32 17.94 12.93
CA PRO A 622 50.37 18.66 13.67
C PRO A 622 51.08 17.77 14.74
N PRO A 623 52.24 18.19 15.29
CA PRO A 623 53.04 17.33 16.17
C PRO A 623 52.60 17.26 17.66
N THR A 624 51.91 18.27 18.21
CA THR A 624 51.58 18.36 19.66
C THR A 624 50.21 19.02 19.90
N ILE A 625 49.47 18.53 20.89
CA ILE A 625 48.05 18.84 21.20
C ILE A 625 47.83 18.84 22.74
N GLU A 626 46.85 19.61 23.25
CA GLU A 626 46.37 19.59 24.64
C GLU A 626 44.83 19.75 24.66
N LEU A 627 44.13 19.10 25.60
CA LEU A 627 42.66 18.93 25.65
C LEU A 627 42.14 18.86 27.12
N ALA A 628 40.83 18.97 27.34
CA ALA A 628 40.15 18.57 28.58
C ALA A 628 39.60 17.12 28.49
N VAL A 629 39.22 16.50 29.62
CA VAL A 629 38.55 15.19 29.60
C VAL A 629 37.23 15.29 28.81
N SER A 630 37.06 14.38 27.85
CA SER A 630 35.94 14.28 26.88
C SER A 630 36.05 15.10 25.58
N GLU A 631 37.12 15.85 25.33
CA GLU A 631 37.30 16.62 24.08
C GLU A 631 37.89 15.78 22.90
N LYS A 632 37.86 16.32 21.67
CA LYS A 632 38.26 15.63 20.42
C LYS A 632 38.95 16.55 19.40
N THR A 633 39.78 15.98 18.51
CA THR A 633 40.47 16.67 17.39
C THR A 633 41.02 15.68 16.33
N THR A 634 41.72 16.10 15.27
CA THR A 634 42.11 15.25 14.11
C THR A 634 43.54 15.55 13.58
N VAL A 635 44.22 14.55 12.99
CA VAL A 635 45.55 14.68 12.33
C VAL A 635 45.53 14.32 10.83
N GLN A 636 46.52 14.77 10.05
CA GLN A 636 46.63 14.52 8.59
C GLN A 636 48.00 13.95 8.16
N SER A 637 48.04 13.12 7.12
CA SER A 637 49.25 12.43 6.61
C SER A 637 49.49 12.62 5.10
N LYS A 638 50.74 12.40 4.64
CA LYS A 638 51.18 12.55 3.24
C LYS A 638 52.20 11.47 2.84
N ILE A 639 52.19 10.99 1.59
CA ILE A 639 53.08 9.93 1.03
C ILE A 639 54.11 10.53 0.05
N ILE A 640 55.27 9.88 -0.11
CA ILE A 640 56.34 10.30 -1.03
C ILE A 640 56.87 9.07 -1.82
N PRO A 641 57.14 9.18 -3.14
CA PRO A 641 56.68 10.24 -4.03
C PRO A 641 55.16 10.14 -4.28
N ASP A 642 54.52 11.25 -4.65
CA ASP A 642 53.10 11.28 -5.00
C ASP A 642 52.71 10.42 -6.22
N THR A 643 53.69 9.85 -6.93
CA THR A 643 53.52 8.96 -8.10
C THR A 643 53.54 7.46 -7.78
N ALA A 644 53.75 7.05 -6.52
CA ALA A 644 53.87 5.63 -6.17
C ALA A 644 52.53 4.86 -6.27
N SER A 645 52.58 3.60 -6.74
CA SER A 645 51.42 2.77 -7.10
C SER A 645 50.53 2.32 -5.92
N ASN A 646 51.03 2.40 -4.69
CA ASN A 646 50.24 2.11 -3.47
C ASN A 646 50.43 3.25 -2.46
N LYS A 647 49.32 3.79 -1.94
CA LYS A 647 49.30 4.95 -1.04
C LYS A 647 48.57 4.71 0.28
N LYS A 648 48.16 3.46 0.59
CA LYS A 648 47.34 3.17 1.78
C LYS A 648 48.13 3.28 3.08
N VAL A 649 47.51 3.86 4.11
CA VAL A 649 48.07 4.17 5.45
C VAL A 649 47.16 3.57 6.55
N SER A 650 47.68 3.41 7.77
CA SER A 650 46.96 3.01 8.99
C SER A 650 47.45 3.80 10.22
N TYR A 651 46.62 3.94 11.26
CA TYR A 651 46.90 4.75 12.47
C TYR A 651 46.82 3.94 13.77
N THR A 652 47.58 4.33 14.80
CA THR A 652 47.55 3.75 16.16
C THR A 652 47.83 4.80 17.26
N SER A 653 47.32 4.56 18.47
CA SER A 653 47.67 5.31 19.70
C SER A 653 48.61 4.49 20.59
N SER A 654 49.46 5.16 21.36
CA SER A 654 50.35 4.55 22.36
C SER A 654 49.65 4.15 23.66
N ASP A 655 48.59 4.85 24.04
CA ASP A 655 47.80 4.56 25.24
C ASP A 655 46.32 4.95 25.05
N ASN A 656 45.52 3.96 24.63
CA ASN A 656 44.08 4.08 24.43
C ASN A 656 43.28 4.30 25.74
N ALA A 657 43.90 4.21 26.93
CA ALA A 657 43.25 4.57 28.20
C ALA A 657 43.41 6.07 28.54
N ILE A 658 44.25 6.79 27.79
CA ILE A 658 44.45 8.24 27.89
C ILE A 658 43.81 8.93 26.67
N ALA A 659 44.13 8.48 25.45
CA ALA A 659 43.50 8.95 24.22
C ALA A 659 43.48 7.89 23.12
N THR A 660 42.33 7.72 22.46
CA THR A 660 42.14 6.81 21.31
C THR A 660 42.31 7.53 19.97
N VAL A 661 42.53 6.78 18.89
CA VAL A 661 42.50 7.28 17.50
C VAL A 661 41.77 6.31 16.56
N SER A 662 41.05 6.84 15.58
CA SER A 662 40.31 6.09 14.53
C SER A 662 41.11 5.88 13.23
N GLU A 663 40.56 5.09 12.30
CA GLU A 663 41.19 4.80 10.99
C GLU A 663 41.34 6.04 10.08
N ASP A 664 40.52 7.06 10.28
CA ASP A 664 40.55 8.37 9.61
C ASP A 664 41.34 9.44 10.38
N GLY A 665 41.91 9.10 11.55
CA GLY A 665 42.84 9.97 12.29
C GLY A 665 42.20 10.91 13.33
N VAL A 666 40.97 10.64 13.78
CA VAL A 666 40.27 11.43 14.83
C VAL A 666 40.66 10.92 16.22
N ILE A 667 41.06 11.84 17.09
CA ILE A 667 41.55 11.62 18.46
C ILE A 667 40.45 11.97 19.48
N THR A 668 40.32 11.18 20.56
CA THR A 668 39.42 11.47 21.70
C THR A 668 40.17 11.44 23.04
N ALA A 669 39.99 12.46 23.88
CA ALA A 669 40.57 12.58 25.21
C ALA A 669 39.72 11.89 26.29
N LEU A 670 40.30 10.95 27.04
CA LEU A 670 39.56 10.08 27.96
C LEU A 670 39.94 10.27 29.45
N LYS A 671 41.18 10.67 29.76
CA LYS A 671 41.69 10.73 31.14
C LYS A 671 42.93 11.61 31.27
N LYS A 672 43.09 12.32 32.40
CA LYS A 672 44.33 13.05 32.71
C LYS A 672 45.58 12.19 32.58
N GLY A 673 46.43 12.55 31.62
CA GLY A 673 47.62 11.81 31.21
C GLY A 673 48.27 12.44 29.97
N THR A 674 49.11 11.68 29.26
CA THR A 674 49.75 12.07 28.00
C THR A 674 49.90 10.86 27.07
N ALA A 675 49.66 11.01 25.76
CA ALA A 675 49.70 9.91 24.77
C ALA A 675 50.28 10.34 23.42
N PHE A 676 50.65 9.36 22.58
CA PHE A 676 51.21 9.57 21.23
C PHE A 676 50.40 8.86 20.14
N ILE A 677 50.28 9.46 18.95
CA ILE A 677 49.54 8.94 17.79
C ILE A 677 50.50 8.71 16.63
N THR A 678 50.45 7.56 15.95
CA THR A 678 51.39 7.16 14.87
C THR A 678 50.69 6.68 13.61
N ALA A 679 51.21 7.04 12.44
CA ALA A 679 50.77 6.55 11.12
C ALA A 679 51.80 5.58 10.50
N THR A 680 51.36 4.61 9.68
CA THR A 680 52.22 3.59 9.02
C THR A 680 51.75 3.27 7.60
N THR A 681 52.67 3.11 6.63
CA THR A 681 52.37 2.68 5.25
C THR A 681 51.95 1.21 5.14
N SER A 682 51.11 0.88 4.16
CA SER A 682 50.54 -0.48 4.00
C SER A 682 51.51 -1.56 3.50
N ASP A 683 52.68 -1.19 2.98
CA ASP A 683 53.83 -2.10 2.78
C ASP A 683 54.62 -2.37 4.08
N GLY A 684 54.22 -1.73 5.19
CA GLY A 684 54.73 -1.92 6.55
C GLY A 684 55.99 -1.12 6.89
N GLY A 685 56.58 -0.41 5.92
CA GLY A 685 57.96 0.09 6.04
C GLY A 685 58.15 1.44 6.74
N LEU A 686 57.22 2.39 6.61
CA LEU A 686 57.47 3.82 6.83
C LEU A 686 56.45 4.44 7.81
N LYS A 687 56.87 5.37 8.69
CA LYS A 687 56.07 5.87 9.84
C LYS A 687 56.31 7.34 10.24
N ALA A 688 55.33 7.97 10.89
CA ALA A 688 55.38 9.32 11.49
C ALA A 688 54.44 9.47 12.72
N THR A 689 54.66 10.44 13.65
CA THR A 689 54.04 10.46 15.02
C THR A 689 53.76 11.87 15.61
N SER A 690 52.75 12.01 16.48
CA SER A 690 52.31 13.24 17.23
C SER A 690 51.95 12.98 18.72
N THR A 691 51.68 14.01 19.56
CA THR A 691 51.54 13.95 21.07
C THR A 691 50.31 14.72 21.66
N VAL A 692 49.72 14.30 22.80
CA VAL A 692 48.44 14.82 23.41
C VAL A 692 48.41 14.83 24.97
N ALA A 693 47.75 15.77 25.70
CA ALA A 693 47.59 15.81 27.20
C ALA A 693 46.24 16.39 27.77
N ILE A 694 45.80 16.08 29.02
CA ILE A 694 44.36 16.09 29.51
C ILE A 694 44.05 16.55 31.00
N VAL A 695 42.84 17.09 31.37
CA VAL A 695 42.38 17.56 32.75
C VAL A 695 40.85 17.42 33.16
N GLU A 696 40.44 17.59 34.46
CA GLU A 696 39.26 16.97 35.19
C GLU A 696 38.22 17.91 35.98
N PRO A 697 37.00 17.47 36.49
CA PRO A 697 35.86 18.30 37.03
C PRO A 697 35.25 18.02 38.50
N SER A 698 33.92 18.23 38.80
CA SER A 698 33.23 18.29 40.16
C SER A 698 31.68 17.89 40.24
N SER A 699 30.94 17.97 41.40
CA SER A 699 30.17 16.77 41.92
C SER A 699 28.88 16.68 42.91
N LEU A 700 27.99 17.63 43.33
CA LEU A 700 26.93 17.36 44.43
C LEU A 700 25.55 18.15 44.43
N LEU A 701 24.35 17.49 44.64
CA LEU A 701 22.94 18.00 44.42
C LEU A 701 21.71 17.28 45.12
N ILE A 702 20.48 17.86 45.06
CA ILE A 702 19.13 17.31 45.45
C ILE A 702 18.01 17.77 44.46
N ASP A 703 16.96 16.97 44.24
CA ASP A 703 15.83 17.25 43.32
C ASP A 703 14.52 17.75 44.02
N PRO A 704 13.60 18.46 43.32
CA PRO A 704 12.24 18.75 43.80
C PRO A 704 11.30 17.53 43.82
N PHE A 705 10.21 17.60 44.59
CA PHE A 705 9.20 16.53 44.74
C PHE A 705 7.78 16.99 44.35
N TYR A 706 7.10 16.24 43.48
CA TYR A 706 5.76 16.56 42.98
C TYR A 706 4.65 15.77 43.69
N LEU A 707 3.84 16.48 44.48
CA LEU A 707 2.76 15.88 45.25
C LEU A 707 1.71 15.22 44.35
N GLY A 708 1.38 13.96 44.67
CA GLY A 708 0.39 13.17 43.94
C GLY A 708 0.94 12.38 42.74
N ILE A 709 2.24 12.54 42.41
CA ILE A 709 2.85 11.95 41.21
C ILE A 709 4.16 11.21 41.53
N ASP A 710 4.93 11.71 42.50
CA ASP A 710 6.18 11.11 42.97
C ASP A 710 5.98 10.27 44.25
N SER A 711 6.78 9.22 44.41
CA SER A 711 6.78 8.33 45.59
C SER A 711 8.10 8.35 46.37
N TYR A 712 9.15 8.92 45.80
CA TYR A 712 10.51 8.95 46.34
C TYR A 712 11.08 10.37 46.27
N VAL A 713 11.99 10.70 47.18
CA VAL A 713 12.88 11.86 47.08
C VAL A 713 14.24 11.39 46.57
N THR A 714 14.82 12.11 45.60
CA THR A 714 16.06 11.74 44.90
C THR A 714 17.15 12.81 45.01
N GLY A 715 18.40 12.42 44.75
CA GLY A 715 19.54 13.34 44.65
C GLY A 715 20.86 12.61 44.44
N SER A 716 21.96 13.36 44.47
CA SER A 716 23.32 12.82 44.29
C SER A 716 24.39 13.56 45.09
N ILE A 717 25.42 12.84 45.53
CA ILE A 717 26.60 13.42 46.17
C ILE A 717 27.88 12.86 45.53
N ASP A 718 28.99 13.57 45.67
CA ASP A 718 30.29 13.13 45.19
C ASP A 718 30.61 11.67 45.62
N PRO A 719 30.93 10.74 44.70
CA PRO A 719 31.36 9.38 45.04
C PRO A 719 32.57 9.35 45.99
N SER A 720 33.45 10.34 45.89
CA SER A 720 34.62 10.53 46.76
C SER A 720 34.29 11.12 48.14
N SER A 721 33.04 11.56 48.36
CA SER A 721 32.57 12.05 49.65
C SER A 721 32.72 11.02 50.77
N SER A 722 32.89 11.50 52.00
CA SER A 722 32.85 10.67 53.21
C SER A 722 31.44 10.18 53.59
N ALA A 723 30.39 10.74 52.98
CA ALA A 723 29.00 10.32 53.18
C ALA A 723 28.73 8.92 52.62
N LYS A 724 27.97 8.09 53.36
CA LYS A 724 27.58 6.74 52.94
C LYS A 724 26.09 6.38 53.18
N LYS A 725 25.30 7.30 53.72
CA LYS A 725 23.83 7.22 53.83
C LYS A 725 23.18 8.58 53.59
N VAL A 726 21.91 8.59 53.20
CA VAL A 726 21.03 9.77 53.30
C VAL A 726 19.77 9.43 54.09
N GLN A 727 19.24 10.40 54.83
CA GLN A 727 18.04 10.26 55.64
C GLN A 727 16.98 11.29 55.26
N LEU A 728 15.74 10.83 55.09
CA LEU A 728 14.56 11.65 54.82
C LEU A 728 13.85 11.98 56.13
N VAL A 729 13.54 13.26 56.33
CA VAL A 729 12.76 13.77 57.46
C VAL A 729 11.56 14.53 56.93
N VAL A 730 10.35 14.21 57.41
CA VAL A 730 9.09 14.85 57.04
C VAL A 730 8.41 15.36 58.31
N ASN A 731 8.09 16.66 58.37
CA ASN A 731 7.49 17.33 59.52
C ASN A 731 8.23 17.15 60.86
N GLY A 732 9.52 16.78 60.81
CA GLY A 732 10.37 16.51 61.96
C GLY A 732 10.50 15.03 62.35
N GLU A 733 9.74 14.13 61.72
CA GLU A 733 9.84 12.68 61.91
C GLU A 733 10.71 12.01 60.83
N VAL A 734 11.47 10.98 61.20
CA VAL A 734 12.36 10.25 60.29
C VAL A 734 11.59 9.15 59.58
N ILE A 735 11.38 9.29 58.27
CA ILE A 735 10.53 8.38 57.48
C ILE A 735 11.34 7.20 56.92
N THR A 736 12.53 7.49 56.37
CA THR A 736 13.38 6.53 55.65
C THR A 736 14.85 6.92 55.75
N THR A 737 15.76 5.94 55.87
CA THR A 737 17.21 6.13 55.75
C THR A 737 17.76 5.12 54.75
N SER A 738 18.34 5.60 53.65
CA SER A 738 18.93 4.79 52.59
C SER A 738 20.47 4.81 52.66
N MET A 739 21.10 3.77 52.11
CA MET A 739 22.52 3.83 51.77
C MET A 739 22.72 4.71 50.52
N ILE A 740 23.86 5.39 50.41
CA ILE A 740 24.26 6.03 49.15
C ILE A 740 24.85 4.96 48.22
N PHE A 741 24.46 4.98 46.95
CA PHE A 741 24.95 4.04 45.93
C PHE A 741 26.42 4.33 45.57
N SER A 742 27.08 3.40 44.86
CA SER A 742 28.52 3.52 44.55
C SER A 742 28.87 4.66 43.59
N ASP A 743 27.89 5.18 42.86
CA ASP A 743 27.97 6.34 41.97
C ASP A 743 27.56 7.66 42.67
N GLY A 744 27.26 7.62 43.98
CA GLY A 744 26.87 8.78 44.75
C GLY A 744 25.38 9.13 44.72
N SER A 745 24.56 8.45 43.91
CA SER A 745 23.11 8.64 43.88
C SER A 745 22.43 8.08 45.14
N PHE A 746 21.18 8.51 45.40
CA PHE A 746 20.32 7.94 46.44
C PHE A 746 18.84 8.18 46.16
N GLU A 747 18.00 7.26 46.67
CA GLU A 747 16.55 7.32 46.63
C GLU A 747 15.97 7.11 48.03
N LEU A 748 14.89 7.84 48.37
CA LEU A 748 14.29 7.85 49.70
C LEU A 748 12.77 7.69 49.59
N ASP A 749 12.29 6.47 49.86
CA ASP A 749 10.86 6.13 49.90
C ASP A 749 10.10 7.03 50.89
N THR A 750 9.08 7.74 50.40
CA THR A 750 8.25 8.65 51.20
C THR A 750 7.14 7.94 51.97
N LYS A 751 6.81 6.69 51.60
CA LYS A 751 5.69 5.90 52.16
C LYS A 751 4.34 6.61 52.12
N GLY A 752 4.17 7.57 51.19
CA GLY A 752 2.97 8.42 51.12
C GLY A 752 2.81 9.43 52.27
N MET A 753 3.88 9.68 53.05
CA MET A 753 3.84 10.59 54.22
C MET A 753 4.02 12.06 53.86
N ILE A 754 4.44 12.38 52.63
CA ILE A 754 4.32 13.73 52.05
C ILE A 754 2.92 13.81 51.44
N THR A 755 2.04 14.59 52.06
CA THR A 755 0.60 14.62 51.75
C THR A 755 0.10 15.99 51.30
N LYS A 756 0.88 17.06 51.52
CA LYS A 756 0.55 18.45 51.22
C LYS A 756 1.82 19.22 50.85
N VAL A 757 1.70 20.25 50.00
CA VAL A 757 2.80 21.19 49.71
C VAL A 757 3.30 21.97 50.94
N THR A 758 2.55 21.95 52.04
CA THR A 758 2.92 22.59 53.32
C THR A 758 3.74 21.69 54.25
N ASP A 759 3.97 20.41 53.90
CA ASP A 759 4.79 19.50 54.71
C ASP A 759 6.26 19.93 54.66
N LYS A 760 6.97 19.95 55.79
CA LYS A 760 8.39 20.34 55.83
C LYS A 760 9.28 19.13 55.58
N VAL A 761 10.03 19.11 54.48
CA VAL A 761 10.85 17.95 54.08
C VAL A 761 12.33 18.30 53.93
N GLU A 762 13.20 17.44 54.48
CA GLU A 762 14.65 17.62 54.52
C GLU A 762 15.40 16.30 54.19
N ALA A 763 16.51 16.43 53.47
CA ALA A 763 17.43 15.33 53.17
C ALA A 763 18.80 15.59 53.85
N ILE A 764 19.33 14.57 54.53
CA ILE A 764 20.50 14.69 55.41
C ILE A 764 21.56 13.64 55.04
N ALA A 765 22.75 14.06 54.63
CA ALA A 765 23.88 13.19 54.28
C ALA A 765 24.69 12.80 55.52
N LEU A 766 24.91 11.50 55.72
CA LEU A 766 25.50 10.92 56.94
C LEU A 766 26.74 10.06 56.66
N ASP A 767 27.70 10.06 57.59
CA ASP A 767 28.84 9.15 57.60
C ASP A 767 28.48 7.73 58.11
N ARG A 768 29.45 6.80 58.12
CA ARG A 768 29.25 5.42 58.62
C ARG A 768 28.90 5.32 60.12
N LYS A 769 29.10 6.37 60.91
CA LYS A 769 28.75 6.49 62.33
C LYS A 769 27.45 7.28 62.55
N ASN A 770 26.71 7.55 61.47
CA ASN A 770 25.50 8.39 61.44
C ASN A 770 25.76 9.85 61.85
N LYS A 771 27.00 10.37 61.71
CA LYS A 771 27.28 11.79 61.88
C LYS A 771 26.85 12.55 60.63
N GLU A 772 26.13 13.64 60.81
CA GLU A 772 25.78 14.61 59.76
C GLU A 772 27.04 15.23 59.12
N LEU A 773 26.99 15.34 57.79
CA LEU A 773 28.04 15.91 56.94
C LEU A 773 27.53 17.08 56.10
N ASP A 774 26.31 16.94 55.56
CA ASP A 774 25.62 17.97 54.78
C ASP A 774 24.09 17.79 54.90
N ARG A 775 23.31 18.83 54.61
CA ARG A 775 21.84 18.88 54.73
C ARG A 775 21.27 19.91 53.76
N THR A 776 20.18 19.56 53.08
CA THR A 776 19.36 20.54 52.37
C THR A 776 17.85 20.22 52.46
N SER A 777 17.03 21.22 52.18
CA SER A 777 15.57 21.09 52.11
C SER A 777 15.14 20.48 50.78
N VAL A 778 13.99 19.81 50.77
CA VAL A 778 13.31 19.34 49.55
C VAL A 778 12.18 20.31 49.22
N THR A 779 12.13 20.81 47.99
CA THR A 779 11.02 21.64 47.49
C THR A 779 9.84 20.75 47.14
N ILE A 780 8.62 21.13 47.53
CA ILE A 780 7.39 20.38 47.23
C ILE A 780 6.45 21.24 46.40
N GLU A 781 5.93 20.68 45.30
CA GLU A 781 5.04 21.38 44.36
C GLU A 781 3.77 20.54 44.08
N GLU A 782 2.61 21.20 43.97
CA GLU A 782 1.33 20.57 43.64
C GLU A 782 1.13 20.52 42.12
N LYS A 783 0.72 19.36 41.58
CA LYS A 783 0.64 19.15 40.14
C LYS A 783 -0.37 18.07 39.78
N SER A 784 -1.19 18.33 38.77
CA SER A 784 -2.14 17.39 38.18
C SER A 784 -1.71 17.02 36.77
N TYR A 785 -2.07 15.83 36.30
CA TYR A 785 -1.90 15.48 34.88
C TYR A 785 -2.71 16.42 33.99
N ASN A 786 -2.07 16.96 32.96
CA ASN A 786 -2.65 17.90 32.02
C ASN A 786 -2.55 17.34 30.59
N LEU A 787 -3.68 17.18 29.93
CA LEU A 787 -3.80 16.86 28.51
C LEU A 787 -4.81 17.84 27.89
N THR A 788 -4.33 18.71 27.01
CA THR A 788 -5.18 19.58 26.20
C THR A 788 -5.11 19.14 24.75
N VAL A 789 -6.26 19.14 24.08
CA VAL A 789 -6.35 18.98 22.62
C VAL A 789 -7.07 20.21 22.07
N ASN A 790 -6.60 20.71 20.94
CA ASN A 790 -7.29 21.75 20.20
C ASN A 790 -8.52 21.14 19.48
N PRO A 791 -9.61 21.90 19.27
CA PRO A 791 -10.66 21.51 18.34
C PRO A 791 -10.07 21.29 16.93
N TYR A 792 -10.72 20.43 16.14
CA TYR A 792 -10.30 20.10 14.79
C TYR A 792 -11.33 20.58 13.77
N THR A 793 -10.92 21.43 12.83
CA THR A 793 -11.81 22.03 11.83
C THR A 793 -11.78 21.22 10.54
N LEU A 794 -12.86 20.50 10.27
CA LEU A 794 -12.98 19.56 9.15
C LEU A 794 -12.73 20.27 7.80
N TYR A 795 -11.86 19.69 6.97
CA TYR A 795 -11.37 20.24 5.70
C TYR A 795 -10.63 21.60 5.77
N GLU A 796 -10.36 22.17 6.94
CA GLU A 796 -9.48 23.35 7.10
C GLU A 796 -8.12 23.02 7.71
N GLU A 797 -8.01 21.91 8.43
CA GLU A 797 -6.82 21.50 9.17
C GLU A 797 -6.43 20.06 8.77
N SER A 798 -5.13 19.80 8.63
CA SER A 798 -4.57 18.47 8.35
C SER A 798 -4.01 17.78 9.60
N THR A 799 -4.03 18.43 10.76
CA THR A 799 -3.43 17.89 11.99
C THR A 799 -4.31 18.07 13.22
N VAL A 800 -4.47 17.00 14.01
CA VAL A 800 -4.95 17.11 15.39
C VAL A 800 -3.76 17.47 16.28
N THR A 801 -3.86 18.59 16.99
CA THR A 801 -2.76 19.14 17.79
C THR A 801 -3.17 19.36 19.24
N GLY A 802 -2.20 19.34 20.13
CA GLY A 802 -2.43 19.57 21.56
C GLY A 802 -1.14 19.59 22.37
N GLN A 803 -1.30 19.65 23.69
CA GLN A 803 -0.20 19.83 24.64
C GLN A 803 -0.42 18.97 25.88
N THR A 804 0.67 18.63 26.55
CA THR A 804 0.63 17.85 27.78
C THR A 804 1.79 18.23 28.72
N ASP A 805 1.94 17.50 29.83
CA ASP A 805 2.97 17.73 30.84
C ASP A 805 4.19 16.81 30.66
N TYR A 806 5.04 16.73 31.68
CA TYR A 806 6.29 15.96 31.64
C TYR A 806 6.18 14.50 32.11
N PHE A 807 5.05 14.10 32.69
CA PHE A 807 4.82 12.77 33.23
C PHE A 807 4.21 11.81 32.21
N HIS A 808 3.54 12.36 31.20
CA HIS A 808 3.18 11.63 30.01
C HIS A 808 4.44 11.25 29.23
N THR A 809 4.54 9.97 28.91
CA THR A 809 5.63 9.37 28.11
C THR A 809 5.27 9.31 26.64
N HIS A 810 4.01 8.99 26.36
CA HIS A 810 3.44 8.85 25.03
C HIS A 810 2.06 9.51 24.98
N VAL A 811 1.65 9.88 23.76
CA VAL A 811 0.25 10.11 23.41
C VAL A 811 -0.13 9.20 22.25
N ALA A 812 -1.40 8.82 22.17
CA ALA A 812 -1.96 8.12 21.02
C ALA A 812 -3.18 8.86 20.47
N LEU A 813 -3.34 8.82 19.14
CA LEU A 813 -4.56 9.18 18.43
C LEU A 813 -5.40 7.92 18.24
N LEU A 814 -6.66 7.99 18.67
CA LEU A 814 -7.69 7.01 18.39
C LEU A 814 -8.76 7.64 17.49
N ILE A 815 -9.23 6.91 16.49
CA ILE A 815 -10.34 7.30 15.61
C ILE A 815 -11.32 6.14 15.52
N ASN A 816 -12.61 6.40 15.79
CA ASN A 816 -13.69 5.41 15.77
C ASN A 816 -13.34 4.15 16.61
N GLY A 817 -12.69 4.36 17.76
CA GLY A 817 -12.24 3.33 18.70
C GLY A 817 -10.89 2.69 18.41
N GLU A 818 -10.36 2.74 17.18
CA GLU A 818 -9.08 2.13 16.80
C GLU A 818 -7.90 3.07 17.10
N GLU A 819 -6.80 2.55 17.68
CA GLU A 819 -5.55 3.32 17.86
C GLU A 819 -4.81 3.43 16.52
N VAL A 820 -4.76 4.66 15.98
CA VAL A 820 -4.20 4.98 14.66
C VAL A 820 -2.69 5.16 14.73
N GLU A 821 -2.21 5.90 15.73
CA GLU A 821 -0.79 6.20 15.91
C GLU A 821 -0.48 6.50 17.38
N ARG A 822 0.65 5.97 17.89
CA ARG A 822 1.20 6.29 19.21
C ARG A 822 2.59 6.90 19.06
N LYS A 823 2.81 8.07 19.68
CA LYS A 823 4.06 8.84 19.60
C LYS A 823 4.67 9.08 20.98
N PRO A 824 6.00 8.91 21.16
CA PRO A 824 6.69 9.38 22.35
C PRO A 824 6.73 10.91 22.36
N LEU A 825 6.63 11.51 23.55
CA LEU A 825 6.56 12.96 23.69
C LEU A 825 7.95 13.62 23.65
N SER A 826 8.09 14.62 22.80
CA SER A 826 9.30 15.46 22.68
C SER A 826 9.54 16.31 23.95
N SER A 827 10.65 17.04 23.99
CA SER A 827 10.93 18.01 25.06
C SER A 827 10.00 19.23 25.07
N THR A 828 9.26 19.53 23.99
CA THR A 828 8.30 20.65 23.98
C THR A 828 6.96 20.29 24.61
N ARG A 829 6.68 18.98 24.81
CA ARG A 829 5.40 18.43 25.29
C ARG A 829 4.18 18.83 24.46
N GLN A 830 4.40 19.30 23.24
CA GLN A 830 3.38 19.47 22.21
C GLN A 830 3.34 18.21 21.35
N PHE A 831 2.14 17.85 20.88
CA PHE A 831 1.95 16.76 19.93
C PHE A 831 1.19 17.24 18.70
N SER A 832 1.44 16.55 17.59
CA SER A 832 0.73 16.68 16.33
C SER A 832 0.57 15.30 15.71
N PHE A 833 -0.67 14.96 15.38
CA PHE A 833 -1.02 13.80 14.58
C PHE A 833 -1.49 14.29 13.22
N ASP A 834 -0.92 13.73 12.16
CA ASP A 834 -1.43 13.94 10.81
C ASP A 834 -2.74 13.17 10.68
N VAL A 835 -3.77 13.83 10.15
CA VAL A 835 -5.13 13.29 10.02
C VAL A 835 -5.72 13.55 8.63
N GLU A 836 -4.90 13.95 7.66
CA GLU A 836 -5.36 14.18 6.29
C GLU A 836 -5.90 12.87 5.67
N GLY A 837 -7.22 12.82 5.44
CA GLY A 837 -7.91 11.61 4.97
C GLY A 837 -8.14 10.54 6.06
N LEU A 838 -7.96 10.87 7.35
CA LEU A 838 -8.26 9.98 8.48
C LEU A 838 -9.48 10.45 9.30
N ILE A 839 -9.78 11.74 9.29
CA ILE A 839 -11.04 12.30 9.79
C ILE A 839 -11.81 12.82 8.57
N GLU A 840 -12.87 12.14 8.18
CA GLU A 840 -13.68 12.52 7.00
C GLU A 840 -14.96 13.27 7.38
N TYR A 841 -15.48 13.08 8.61
CA TYR A 841 -16.81 13.52 9.00
C TYR A 841 -16.85 14.23 10.36
N ALA A 842 -17.87 15.08 10.54
CA ALA A 842 -18.10 15.81 11.79
C ALA A 842 -18.62 14.92 12.94
N ASP A 843 -18.89 13.63 12.69
CA ASP A 843 -19.27 12.62 13.68
C ASP A 843 -18.34 11.40 13.74
N ASP A 844 -17.08 11.52 13.27
CA ASP A 844 -16.02 10.55 13.60
C ASP A 844 -15.65 10.66 15.10
N GLU A 845 -15.54 9.54 15.82
CA GLU A 845 -15.17 9.55 17.25
C GLU A 845 -13.66 9.66 17.42
N VAL A 846 -13.15 10.89 17.54
CA VAL A 846 -11.71 11.16 17.61
C VAL A 846 -11.28 11.44 19.06
N ASN A 847 -10.30 10.71 19.56
CA ASN A 847 -9.76 10.82 20.92
C ASN A 847 -8.23 10.94 20.91
N ILE A 848 -7.69 11.74 21.84
CA ILE A 848 -6.29 11.64 22.24
C ILE A 848 -6.20 10.96 23.62
N VAL A 849 -5.31 9.98 23.74
CA VAL A 849 -5.05 9.24 24.99
C VAL A 849 -3.61 9.45 25.42
N GLY A 850 -3.41 9.78 26.71
CA GLY A 850 -2.11 10.06 27.30
C GLY A 850 -1.64 8.95 28.24
N TYR A 851 -0.40 8.49 28.06
CA TYR A 851 0.14 7.30 28.72
C TYR A 851 1.42 7.57 29.54
N ARG A 852 1.52 6.96 30.72
CA ARG A 852 2.76 6.86 31.52
C ARG A 852 3.28 5.43 31.43
N TYR A 853 4.35 5.23 30.65
CA TYR A 853 4.72 3.93 30.09
C TYR A 853 3.56 3.34 29.29
N ASP A 854 3.00 2.21 29.72
CA ASP A 854 1.89 1.53 29.07
C ASP A 854 0.52 1.86 29.70
N ASP A 855 0.50 2.48 30.89
CA ASP A 855 -0.74 2.82 31.62
C ASP A 855 -1.41 4.08 31.06
N GLU A 856 -2.71 3.99 30.72
CA GLU A 856 -3.55 5.15 30.37
C GLU A 856 -3.77 6.01 31.62
N ILE A 857 -3.33 7.27 31.58
CA ILE A 857 -3.47 8.24 32.69
C ILE A 857 -4.38 9.43 32.36
N THR A 858 -4.60 9.72 31.08
CA THR A 858 -5.56 10.74 30.62
C THR A 858 -6.20 10.34 29.29
N ARG A 859 -7.42 10.81 29.03
CA ARG A 859 -8.12 10.68 27.75
C ARG A 859 -8.90 11.95 27.47
N LYS A 860 -8.93 12.37 26.20
CA LYS A 860 -9.63 13.59 25.77
C LYS A 860 -10.16 13.48 24.34
N GLU A 861 -11.48 13.53 24.21
CA GLU A 861 -12.21 13.70 22.96
C GLU A 861 -11.79 14.98 22.23
N VAL A 862 -11.70 14.90 20.90
CA VAL A 862 -11.34 16.01 20.01
C VAL A 862 -12.61 16.60 19.42
N ALA A 863 -12.93 17.84 19.78
CA ALA A 863 -14.12 18.52 19.28
C ALA A 863 -13.97 18.83 17.78
N ILE A 864 -14.56 17.99 16.92
CA ILE A 864 -14.63 18.26 15.48
C ILE A 864 -15.62 19.40 15.22
N GLN A 865 -15.27 20.29 14.29
CA GLN A 865 -16.08 21.44 13.89
C GLN A 865 -16.25 21.44 12.37
N GLU A 866 -17.49 21.64 11.90
CA GLU A 866 -17.71 21.92 10.47
C GLU A 866 -17.10 23.28 10.08
N PRO A 867 -16.56 23.42 8.86
CA PRO A 867 -15.95 24.66 8.41
C PRO A 867 -16.98 25.78 8.30
N VAL A 868 -16.68 26.93 8.92
CA VAL A 868 -17.58 28.10 8.92
C VAL A 868 -17.54 28.80 7.56
N ILE A 869 -18.45 28.39 6.68
CA ILE A 869 -18.66 29.03 5.37
C ILE A 869 -19.81 30.03 5.46
N GLU A 870 -19.52 31.30 5.11
CA GLU A 870 -20.51 32.36 4.85
C GLU A 870 -20.46 32.76 3.36
N MET A 871 -21.58 33.26 2.83
CA MET A 871 -21.63 33.78 1.46
C MET A 871 -22.56 34.99 1.34
N ALA A 872 -22.04 36.07 0.75
CA ALA A 872 -22.81 37.22 0.30
C ALA A 872 -23.04 37.09 -1.21
N LEU A 873 -24.27 36.77 -1.61
CA LEU A 873 -24.69 36.72 -3.01
C LEU A 873 -25.33 38.04 -3.41
N SER A 874 -24.98 38.53 -4.60
CA SER A 874 -25.77 39.58 -5.25
C SER A 874 -27.09 38.98 -5.75
N PRO A 875 -28.24 39.67 -5.59
CA PRO A 875 -29.44 39.31 -6.33
C PRO A 875 -29.13 39.29 -7.83
N TYR A 876 -29.45 38.19 -8.50
CA TYR A 876 -29.19 38.01 -9.92
C TYR A 876 -30.40 38.46 -10.72
N LYS A 877 -30.22 39.39 -11.66
CA LYS A 877 -31.31 39.77 -12.56
C LYS A 877 -31.35 38.83 -13.76
N VAL A 878 -32.54 38.45 -14.21
CA VAL A 878 -32.67 37.76 -15.51
C VAL A 878 -32.04 38.63 -16.62
N ASP A 879 -31.34 37.96 -17.54
CA ASP A 879 -30.46 38.53 -18.57
C ASP A 879 -29.12 39.13 -18.09
N ASP A 880 -28.79 39.14 -16.78
CA ASP A 880 -27.44 39.50 -16.34
C ASP A 880 -26.41 38.43 -16.78
N PRO A 881 -25.17 38.82 -17.15
CA PRO A 881 -24.17 37.87 -17.66
C PRO A 881 -23.62 36.92 -16.57
N TYR A 882 -23.65 37.30 -15.29
CA TYR A 882 -23.03 36.55 -14.20
C TYR A 882 -23.86 36.58 -12.91
N VAL A 883 -24.01 35.42 -12.27
CA VAL A 883 -24.23 35.33 -10.82
C VAL A 883 -22.91 35.70 -10.13
N THR A 884 -22.94 36.72 -9.27
CA THR A 884 -21.76 37.21 -8.56
C THR A 884 -21.95 37.14 -7.05
N GLY A 885 -20.85 36.99 -6.33
CA GLY A 885 -20.86 36.98 -4.88
C GLY A 885 -19.47 36.95 -4.28
N LYS A 886 -19.44 36.88 -2.96
CA LYS A 886 -18.24 36.72 -2.15
C LYS A 886 -18.48 35.64 -1.09
N VAL A 887 -17.54 34.72 -0.96
CA VAL A 887 -17.55 33.62 0.02
C VAL A 887 -16.37 33.76 0.97
N THR A 888 -16.55 33.34 2.22
CA THR A 888 -15.52 33.29 3.27
C THR A 888 -15.46 31.90 3.91
N GLY A 889 -14.30 31.56 4.50
CA GLY A 889 -13.95 30.22 5.01
C GLY A 889 -12.71 29.68 4.29
N LYS A 890 -11.77 29.03 5.00
CA LYS A 890 -10.47 28.62 4.42
C LYS A 890 -10.64 27.52 3.36
N SER A 891 -11.63 26.65 3.52
CA SER A 891 -11.99 25.59 2.57
C SER A 891 -12.82 26.09 1.38
N ALA A 892 -13.17 27.38 1.28
CA ALA A 892 -13.94 27.93 0.15
C ALA A 892 -13.04 28.14 -1.08
N LYS A 893 -12.64 27.05 -1.74
CA LYS A 893 -11.67 27.07 -2.84
C LYS A 893 -12.33 27.23 -4.20
N ASN A 894 -13.46 26.56 -4.39
CA ASN A 894 -14.24 26.59 -5.63
C ASN A 894 -15.70 26.90 -5.32
N VAL A 895 -16.41 27.46 -6.30
CA VAL A 895 -17.86 27.61 -6.26
C VAL A 895 -18.50 27.06 -7.52
N ARG A 896 -19.69 26.47 -7.37
CA ARG A 896 -20.42 25.78 -8.44
C ARG A 896 -21.84 26.31 -8.54
N LEU A 897 -22.20 26.83 -9.71
CA LEU A 897 -23.56 27.25 -10.00
C LEU A 897 -24.43 26.02 -10.28
N TYR A 898 -25.58 25.97 -9.64
CA TYR A 898 -26.66 25.05 -9.94
C TYR A 898 -27.89 25.87 -10.34
N VAL A 899 -28.53 25.52 -11.46
CA VAL A 899 -29.78 26.13 -11.91
C VAL A 899 -30.79 25.03 -12.16
N ASN A 900 -31.92 25.08 -11.45
CA ASN A 900 -32.87 23.98 -11.34
C ASN A 900 -32.15 22.66 -10.97
N GLY A 901 -31.15 22.78 -10.09
CA GLY A 901 -30.18 21.74 -9.66
C GLY A 901 -29.45 21.00 -10.78
N ARG A 902 -29.43 21.51 -12.02
CA ARG A 902 -28.43 21.09 -13.02
C ARG A 902 -27.12 21.82 -12.71
N ARG A 903 -26.01 21.08 -12.56
CA ARG A 903 -24.66 21.64 -12.48
C ARG A 903 -24.40 22.47 -13.74
N GLN A 904 -24.09 23.75 -13.56
CA GLN A 904 -23.65 24.66 -14.61
C GLN A 904 -22.12 24.78 -14.53
N GLN A 905 -21.60 26.01 -14.48
CA GLN A 905 -20.18 26.26 -14.30
C GLN A 905 -19.70 25.94 -12.87
N THR A 906 -18.44 25.51 -12.75
CA THR A 906 -17.65 25.63 -11.51
C THR A 906 -16.51 26.60 -11.80
N VAL A 907 -16.22 27.54 -10.89
CA VAL A 907 -15.06 28.44 -10.96
C VAL A 907 -14.27 28.38 -9.66
N LYS A 908 -12.96 28.64 -9.74
CA LYS A 908 -12.14 28.86 -8.55
C LYS A 908 -12.51 30.21 -7.93
N VAL A 909 -12.53 30.27 -6.60
CA VAL A 909 -12.75 31.50 -5.84
C VAL A 909 -11.48 32.36 -5.93
N ALA A 910 -11.63 33.69 -6.05
CA ALA A 910 -10.50 34.62 -6.06
C ALA A 910 -9.88 34.75 -4.65
N GLU A 911 -8.64 35.26 -4.57
CA GLU A 911 -7.92 35.43 -3.29
C GLU A 911 -8.65 36.36 -2.30
N ASP A 912 -9.48 37.28 -2.80
CA ASP A 912 -10.32 38.16 -1.99
C ASP A 912 -11.69 37.55 -1.64
N GLY A 913 -11.94 36.29 -1.99
CA GLY A 913 -13.20 35.59 -1.79
C GLY A 913 -14.27 35.81 -2.86
N THR A 914 -14.04 36.65 -3.87
CA THR A 914 -15.04 36.93 -4.91
C THR A 914 -15.14 35.85 -5.99
N PHE A 915 -16.29 35.79 -6.66
CA PHE A 915 -16.51 34.91 -7.80
C PHE A 915 -17.55 35.47 -8.79
N SER A 916 -17.48 34.97 -10.03
CA SER A 916 -18.45 35.22 -11.09
C SER A 916 -18.74 33.92 -11.84
N LEU A 917 -20.00 33.49 -11.86
CA LEU A 917 -20.50 32.28 -12.50
C LEU A 917 -21.45 32.67 -13.63
N LEU A 918 -21.30 32.12 -14.84
CA LEU A 918 -22.09 32.47 -16.02
C LEU A 918 -23.60 32.26 -15.79
N GLY A 919 -24.36 33.35 -15.83
CA GLY A 919 -25.80 33.37 -15.52
C GLY A 919 -26.69 32.78 -16.62
N MET A 920 -26.17 32.55 -17.83
CA MET A 920 -26.92 32.25 -19.06
C MET A 920 -27.88 31.04 -19.01
N ALA A 921 -27.81 30.18 -17.98
CA ALA A 921 -28.73 29.08 -17.76
C ALA A 921 -30.01 29.48 -16.97
N ILE A 922 -30.04 30.71 -16.44
CA ILE A 922 -31.13 31.29 -15.64
C ILE A 922 -31.97 32.15 -16.59
N LEU A 923 -33.19 31.69 -16.86
CA LEU A 923 -34.10 32.22 -17.87
C LEU A 923 -35.39 32.76 -17.24
N SER A 924 -35.59 32.59 -15.94
CA SER A 924 -36.79 33.00 -15.22
C SER A 924 -36.50 33.40 -13.76
N PRO A 925 -37.26 34.34 -13.17
CA PRO A 925 -37.26 34.56 -11.72
C PRO A 925 -37.83 33.37 -10.92
N LYS A 926 -38.40 32.36 -11.60
CA LYS A 926 -38.83 31.08 -11.01
C LYS A 926 -37.80 29.95 -11.16
N ASP A 927 -36.59 30.23 -11.63
CA ASP A 927 -35.52 29.22 -11.63
C ASP A 927 -34.91 29.07 -10.23
N ARG A 928 -34.78 27.84 -9.75
CA ARG A 928 -34.10 27.57 -8.47
C ARG A 928 -32.59 27.64 -8.65
N VAL A 929 -32.03 28.83 -8.40
CA VAL A 929 -30.60 29.13 -8.54
C VAL A 929 -29.88 29.00 -7.20
N GLN A 930 -28.76 28.29 -7.20
CA GLN A 930 -27.92 28.10 -6.01
C GLN A 930 -26.43 28.16 -6.37
N VAL A 931 -25.62 28.63 -5.44
CA VAL A 931 -24.17 28.49 -5.49
C VAL A 931 -23.73 27.55 -4.36
N ALA A 932 -23.05 26.47 -4.73
CA ALA A 932 -22.40 25.57 -3.78
C ALA A 932 -20.93 25.95 -3.60
N VAL A 933 -20.41 25.80 -2.39
CA VAL A 933 -19.00 26.03 -2.03
C VAL A 933 -18.30 24.68 -1.90
N LEU A 934 -17.08 24.58 -2.41
CA LEU A 934 -16.32 23.34 -2.47
C LEU A 934 -14.85 23.55 -2.10
N ASN A 935 -14.22 22.52 -1.54
CA ASN A 935 -12.78 22.50 -1.25
C ASN A 935 -11.93 22.31 -2.53
N ASP A 936 -10.60 22.30 -2.41
CA ASP A 936 -9.69 22.11 -3.57
C ASP A 936 -9.86 20.70 -4.16
N SER A 937 -10.22 19.70 -3.35
CA SER A 937 -10.60 18.33 -3.77
C SER A 937 -11.97 18.25 -4.46
N GLY A 938 -12.72 19.36 -4.56
CA GLY A 938 -14.01 19.42 -5.24
C GLY A 938 -15.19 18.81 -4.49
N ILE A 939 -15.03 18.48 -3.20
CA ILE A 939 -16.10 18.04 -2.29
C ILE A 939 -16.97 19.24 -1.94
N GLU A 940 -18.28 19.07 -2.00
CA GLU A 940 -19.26 20.12 -1.71
C GLU A 940 -19.46 20.28 -0.19
N ILE A 941 -19.24 21.50 0.31
CA ILE A 941 -19.29 21.83 1.74
C ILE A 941 -20.67 22.36 2.13
N LYS A 942 -21.21 23.31 1.35
CA LYS A 942 -22.46 24.02 1.69
C LYS A 942 -23.09 24.67 0.45
N ARG A 943 -24.42 24.77 0.41
CA ARG A 943 -25.16 25.51 -0.63
C ARG A 943 -25.80 26.78 -0.09
N PHE A 944 -25.88 27.78 -0.96
CA PHE A 944 -26.56 29.06 -0.73
C PHE A 944 -27.52 29.34 -1.90
N ALA A 945 -28.71 29.84 -1.60
CA ALA A 945 -29.69 30.22 -2.63
C ALA A 945 -29.40 31.62 -3.19
N VAL A 946 -29.56 31.79 -4.49
CA VAL A 946 -29.44 33.10 -5.17
C VAL A 946 -30.84 33.66 -5.38
N THR A 947 -31.11 34.85 -4.85
CA THR A 947 -32.36 35.57 -5.15
C THR A 947 -32.35 36.01 -6.61
N VAL A 948 -33.36 35.60 -7.41
CA VAL A 948 -33.50 36.01 -8.82
C VAL A 948 -34.59 37.09 -8.96
N THR A 949 -34.36 38.10 -9.81
CA THR A 949 -35.31 39.20 -10.05
C THR A 949 -35.56 39.49 -11.54
N ASN A 950 -36.71 40.12 -11.83
CA ASN A 950 -37.01 40.73 -13.14
C ASN A 950 -36.23 42.03 -13.40
#